data_AF-A0A543BSM8-F1
#
_entry.id   AF-A0A543BSM8-F1
#
_cell.length_a   1.000
_cell.length_b   1.000
_cell.length_c   1.000
_cell.angle_alpha   90.00
_cell.angle_beta   90.00
_cell.angle_gamma   90.00
#
_symmetry.space_group_name_H-M   'P 1'
#
loop_
_entity.id
_entity.type
_entity.pdbx_description
1 polymer ?
#
loop_
_entity_poly.entity_id
_entity_poly.type
_entity_poly.pdbx_seq_one_letter_code
_entity_poly.pdbx_strand_id
1 'polypeptide(L)'
;MTSLSPGRGRRVRRLLLSGIAALMLVAAPLVSAPSAEAAGALVTDPVQYVHTLAGTQGSTNSFPGPAMPFGMVQFSPDTAGGGNVQSTNGPTGAGYKYDQKYVIGYGMTHASQGCGMGGDFPILPTSYDDLTATGNTQAPWAQKLALDRTSHPETGEAGYYKATARDTSTMNGTTAAGRLITTELSASTRAGIARFTFPADTPRPKVFLRTNQTAWSTSSYDSEMTIDPATGLVTARALVGNFCRKGEQHDIYYALRFDQPWKVFGTWADGQAAEAGRTHVSTASNSQTGGYFTFPDGTQTITARTAVSYTSAANAVLNLGTEMPNGRGFDDVRRANAAAWNADLGKVQVSAPVQGQSEDYLKTFYTSLYHSLTHPATFSDVNGDYIGFETKPKVHNVSEHPGAGHRRRVQYSMFSDWDTYRNLVSFQAAVFPDQASDIAQSLVNAARQMGSFPRWTVANGSTDQMNGDSVGPLLAFTWEFGARDWDVDEALDIMIDNIVGDKAGKPTGGTNTGAGGAGGMTNVRLPIMERPGADYYNRYHYAPQVRPFQEDHMVTGASYTLEYSVDDFSVATLAAERGRAKTAKKFYDRAQYWQNLWNPTANGIQPRDLGGRFPDNADPNQQYPASFGYRGNVYDLGQQGFEEGNAEQYVWMVPDNLAGLTKAMGGKSAAVQRLDTFLSTGLTRGADVGVPYMNLDNEPDFGVPWIYNYLGRPDRTSEVVDEITQSLFGYQPSGSEPGNDDLGALANYYVWAALGMYPESSGSSVVTFNAPMFDRSVVHLGNGHTLTINADGAQTDRDHQAPDGHKYINAVSVNGTSTSKSWLDWGRLSRNTTIDVSLGSTPNAWGRSDTDLPPSWQSGSKPVALNVSTVGSPTPGAVVLRPGSAGTAQLDVQRIGSAARGFDVSVTTSNRGIAAAHVPAQSFDANGRAHVRLSFTVDAHLTSGYYDATVKVTSGGVSTSDKAVLRVVRPGSIEAGRTVTGTALYDALKGSFDGGSGVTWSGGNGTNMGDNTTTDTYDRRRLASVGLAPGAVKHFTADGVPLTVIWPTAPAGFPEATQPAAGQTITLDRPAARFSLVGASYTGATTVQASLRITNGTHTDTVTYPVAFSNWTQPPDAGDGTLQPQYGNSVVARMPHRLAPETAGDAGASVFATKPYVAPKGWKVTSITFPADGTGQRIFAVAG
;
A
#
# COMPACT_ATOMS: atom_id res chain seq x y z
N MET A 1 -38.80 24.60 -49.08
CA MET A 1 -39.13 24.72 -50.52
C MET A 1 -38.71 23.43 -51.22
N THR A 2 -39.46 22.98 -52.24
CA THR A 2 -39.04 22.14 -53.41
C THR A 2 -37.66 21.45 -53.35
N SER A 3 -37.42 20.17 -53.68
CA SER A 3 -38.17 19.14 -54.45
C SER A 3 -37.28 17.87 -54.53
N LEU A 4 -37.66 16.65 -54.92
CA LEU A 4 -38.90 16.07 -55.48
C LEU A 4 -38.95 14.55 -55.16
N SER A 5 -40.04 13.87 -55.52
CA SER A 5 -40.16 12.40 -55.74
C SER A 5 -40.35 12.17 -57.27
N PRO A 6 -40.78 11.02 -57.85
CA PRO A 6 -40.93 9.62 -57.40
C PRO A 6 -40.14 8.67 -58.35
N GLY A 7 -40.38 7.36 -58.57
CA GLY A 7 -41.44 6.43 -58.16
C GLY A 7 -41.42 5.08 -58.92
N ARG A 8 -42.10 4.09 -58.34
CA ARG A 8 -42.84 2.93 -58.93
C ARG A 8 -42.47 2.41 -60.34
N GLY A 9 -42.19 1.10 -60.45
CA GLY A 9 -42.30 0.32 -61.70
C GLY A 9 -42.33 -1.19 -61.44
N ARG A 10 -43.19 -1.96 -62.14
CA ARG A 10 -43.49 -3.39 -61.82
C ARG A 10 -43.36 -4.31 -63.05
N ARG A 11 -42.76 -5.50 -62.84
CA ARG A 11 -43.03 -6.82 -63.48
C ARG A 11 -42.49 -7.16 -64.90
N VAL A 12 -42.44 -8.50 -65.09
CA VAL A 12 -42.37 -9.32 -66.34
C VAL A 12 -40.96 -9.50 -66.93
N ARG A 13 -40.21 -10.58 -66.62
CA ARG A 13 -40.28 -12.00 -67.11
C ARG A 13 -40.07 -12.19 -68.63
N ARG A 14 -38.99 -12.90 -69.02
CA ARG A 14 -38.93 -14.16 -69.82
C ARG A 14 -37.45 -14.46 -70.19
N LEU A 15 -36.90 -15.64 -69.83
CA LEU A 15 -36.67 -16.85 -70.68
C LEU A 15 -35.57 -16.62 -71.76
N LEU A 16 -34.57 -17.47 -72.05
CA LEU A 16 -34.31 -18.91 -71.75
C LEU A 16 -32.85 -19.29 -72.16
N LEU A 17 -32.31 -20.41 -71.61
CA LEU A 17 -31.29 -21.35 -72.19
C LEU A 17 -29.88 -20.79 -72.59
N SER A 18 -28.75 -21.49 -72.53
CA SER A 18 -28.33 -22.80 -71.96
C SER A 18 -26.78 -22.88 -72.04
N GLY A 19 -26.06 -23.61 -71.17
CA GLY A 19 -24.61 -23.76 -71.40
C GLY A 19 -23.67 -24.39 -70.37
N ILE A 20 -24.00 -25.55 -69.77
CA ILE A 20 -23.05 -26.65 -69.43
C ILE A 20 -21.91 -26.44 -68.37
N ALA A 21 -21.93 -27.38 -67.40
CA ALA A 21 -20.83 -28.00 -66.63
C ALA A 21 -20.26 -27.40 -65.32
N ALA A 22 -20.22 -28.31 -64.34
CA ALA A 22 -19.27 -28.45 -63.21
C ALA A 22 -19.22 -27.35 -62.14
N LEU A 23 -20.07 -27.49 -61.11
CA LEU A 23 -19.72 -27.10 -59.74
C LEU A 23 -19.50 -28.36 -58.88
N MET A 24 -18.38 -28.40 -58.16
CA MET A 24 -18.19 -29.31 -57.04
C MET A 24 -19.08 -28.86 -55.87
N LEU A 25 -19.80 -29.77 -55.22
CA LEU A 25 -20.41 -29.47 -53.93
C LEU A 25 -19.30 -29.38 -52.88
N VAL A 26 -18.93 -28.16 -52.49
CA VAL A 26 -18.37 -27.91 -51.16
C VAL A 26 -19.56 -27.77 -50.22
N ALA A 27 -19.80 -28.80 -49.42
CA ALA A 27 -20.78 -28.73 -48.34
C ALA A 27 -20.21 -27.81 -47.24
N ALA A 28 -20.62 -26.54 -47.25
CA ALA A 28 -20.41 -25.68 -46.10
C ALA A 28 -21.26 -26.21 -44.93
N PRO A 29 -20.69 -26.41 -43.72
CA PRO A 29 -21.50 -26.72 -42.56
C PRO A 29 -22.37 -25.51 -42.26
N LEU A 30 -23.69 -25.70 -42.37
CA LEU A 30 -24.65 -24.79 -41.75
C LEU A 30 -24.40 -24.86 -40.25
N VAL A 31 -23.77 -23.83 -39.69
CA VAL A 31 -23.75 -23.61 -38.25
C VAL A 31 -25.21 -23.39 -37.84
N SER A 32 -25.82 -24.44 -37.30
CA SER A 32 -27.12 -24.34 -36.65
C SER A 32 -27.00 -23.32 -35.53
N ALA A 33 -27.82 -22.29 -35.56
CA ALA A 33 -28.05 -21.49 -34.36
C ALA A 33 -28.44 -22.45 -33.22
N PRO A 34 -27.91 -22.27 -32.00
CA PRO A 34 -28.30 -23.09 -30.87
C PRO A 34 -29.83 -23.09 -30.75
N SER A 35 -30.42 -24.27 -30.71
CA SER A 35 -31.78 -24.41 -30.19
C SER A 35 -31.80 -23.82 -28.79
N ALA A 36 -32.84 -23.05 -28.47
CA ALA A 36 -33.07 -22.53 -27.12
C ALA A 36 -33.43 -23.69 -26.18
N GLU A 37 -32.42 -24.47 -25.82
CA GLU A 37 -32.43 -25.35 -24.67
C GLU A 37 -32.63 -24.49 -23.42
N ALA A 38 -33.33 -25.02 -22.41
CA ALA A 38 -33.85 -24.17 -21.34
C ALA A 38 -32.71 -23.67 -20.44
N ALA A 39 -32.27 -22.43 -20.69
CA ALA A 39 -31.24 -21.76 -19.89
C ALA A 39 -31.52 -21.95 -18.39
N GLY A 40 -30.48 -22.33 -17.64
CA GLY A 40 -30.58 -22.80 -16.27
C GLY A 40 -31.46 -21.91 -15.38
N ALA A 41 -32.24 -22.54 -14.49
CA ALA A 41 -32.98 -21.82 -13.47
C ALA A 41 -32.03 -20.96 -12.66
N LEU A 42 -32.43 -19.74 -12.28
CA LEU A 42 -31.59 -18.85 -11.48
C LEU A 42 -31.79 -19.11 -9.99
N VAL A 43 -30.76 -18.89 -9.19
CA VAL A 43 -30.89 -18.83 -7.72
C VAL A 43 -31.82 -17.67 -7.33
N THR A 44 -32.79 -17.98 -6.47
CA THR A 44 -33.83 -17.03 -5.99
C THR A 44 -33.78 -16.77 -4.49
N ASP A 45 -33.00 -17.56 -3.73
CA ASP A 45 -32.80 -17.43 -2.29
C ASP A 45 -31.29 -17.55 -1.99
N PRO A 46 -30.48 -16.56 -2.38
CA PRO A 46 -29.02 -16.63 -2.29
C PRO A 46 -28.46 -16.68 -0.86
N VAL A 47 -29.21 -16.18 0.14
CA VAL A 47 -28.74 -16.11 1.54
C VAL A 47 -28.40 -17.48 2.13
N GLN A 48 -29.03 -18.55 1.64
CA GLN A 48 -28.77 -19.93 2.09
C GLN A 48 -27.36 -20.43 1.73
N TYR A 49 -26.69 -19.78 0.78
CA TYR A 49 -25.34 -20.13 0.32
C TYR A 49 -24.24 -19.31 1.03
N VAL A 50 -24.58 -18.34 1.88
CA VAL A 50 -23.57 -17.54 2.59
C VAL A 50 -23.07 -18.27 3.83
N HIS A 51 -21.76 -18.49 3.90
CA HIS A 51 -21.08 -19.11 5.04
C HIS A 51 -20.12 -18.10 5.70
N THR A 52 -20.59 -17.34 6.69
CA THR A 52 -19.75 -16.29 7.35
C THR A 52 -18.59 -16.86 8.18
N LEU A 53 -18.55 -18.17 8.41
CA LEU A 53 -17.37 -18.84 8.97
C LEU A 53 -16.21 -18.91 7.97
N ALA A 54 -16.40 -18.67 6.67
CA ALA A 54 -15.32 -18.56 5.69
C ALA A 54 -14.29 -17.49 6.11
N GLY A 55 -13.01 -17.71 5.82
CA GLY A 55 -11.94 -16.74 6.08
C GLY A 55 -11.54 -16.58 7.56
N THR A 56 -12.22 -17.28 8.46
CA THR A 56 -11.97 -17.19 9.90
C THR A 56 -10.78 -18.02 10.40
N GLN A 57 -10.10 -18.78 9.52
CA GLN A 57 -8.89 -19.55 9.82
C GLN A 57 -7.79 -19.27 8.78
N GLY A 58 -6.55 -19.09 9.24
CA GLY A 58 -5.43 -18.72 8.36
C GLY A 58 -5.26 -17.21 8.22
N SER A 59 -4.78 -16.76 7.07
CA SER A 59 -4.43 -15.35 6.78
C SER A 59 -5.64 -14.44 6.57
N THR A 60 -6.76 -14.90 6.01
CA THR A 60 -7.88 -14.06 5.55
C THR A 60 -8.48 -13.06 6.55
N ASN A 61 -8.37 -13.34 7.85
CA ASN A 61 -8.78 -12.41 8.90
C ASN A 61 -10.29 -12.03 8.90
N SER A 62 -11.18 -12.86 8.32
CA SER A 62 -12.64 -12.59 8.37
C SER A 62 -13.28 -12.91 9.74
N PHE A 63 -14.54 -12.50 9.93
CA PHE A 63 -15.33 -12.64 11.15
C PHE A 63 -16.72 -13.27 10.89
N PRO A 64 -17.22 -14.17 11.77
CA PRO A 64 -18.47 -14.88 11.52
C PRO A 64 -19.74 -14.15 11.96
N GLY A 65 -19.61 -12.99 12.61
CA GLY A 65 -20.73 -12.26 13.17
C GLY A 65 -21.69 -11.64 12.13
N PRO A 66 -23.00 -11.55 12.43
CA PRO A 66 -23.96 -10.82 11.62
C PRO A 66 -23.65 -9.34 11.45
N ALA A 67 -23.72 -8.89 10.20
CA ALA A 67 -23.86 -7.49 9.81
C ALA A 67 -25.11 -7.30 8.92
N MET A 68 -25.52 -6.06 8.68
CA MET A 68 -26.34 -5.70 7.51
C MET A 68 -25.40 -5.36 6.33
N PRO A 69 -25.89 -5.35 5.07
CA PRO A 69 -25.15 -4.74 3.97
C PRO A 69 -24.68 -3.33 4.34
N PHE A 70 -23.37 -3.08 4.25
CA PHE A 70 -22.68 -1.85 4.65
C PHE A 70 -23.00 -1.36 6.08
N GLY A 71 -23.30 -2.27 7.02
CA GLY A 71 -23.67 -1.94 8.40
C GLY A 71 -22.56 -1.24 9.19
N MET A 72 -22.94 -0.41 10.18
CA MET A 72 -22.06 0.14 11.22
C MET A 72 -21.69 -0.93 12.25
N VAL A 73 -22.61 -1.86 12.52
CA VAL A 73 -22.45 -2.96 13.49
C VAL A 73 -22.15 -4.27 12.77
N GLN A 74 -21.09 -4.93 13.23
CA GLN A 74 -20.71 -6.29 12.87
C GLN A 74 -20.59 -7.09 14.17
N PHE A 75 -21.71 -7.64 14.64
CA PHE A 75 -21.81 -8.19 16.01
C PHE A 75 -21.24 -9.61 16.05
N SER A 76 -19.98 -9.78 16.47
CA SER A 76 -19.20 -11.03 16.28
C SER A 76 -18.59 -11.54 17.60
N PRO A 77 -18.34 -12.86 17.74
CA PRO A 77 -17.46 -13.40 18.79
C PRO A 77 -16.01 -12.88 18.70
N ASP A 78 -15.44 -12.53 19.85
CA ASP A 78 -14.00 -12.33 20.04
C ASP A 78 -13.36 -13.60 20.61
N THR A 79 -12.23 -14.06 20.06
CA THR A 79 -11.51 -15.24 20.56
C THR A 79 -10.10 -14.93 21.06
N ALA A 80 -9.59 -15.79 21.96
CA ALA A 80 -8.21 -15.70 22.45
C ALA A 80 -7.40 -17.01 22.32
N GLY A 81 -6.22 -16.89 21.71
CA GLY A 81 -5.16 -17.89 21.72
C GLY A 81 -4.55 -18.07 23.12
N GLY A 82 -4.07 -19.28 23.46
CA GLY A 82 -3.43 -19.57 24.75
C GLY A 82 -4.33 -19.46 26.00
N GLY A 83 -5.55 -18.93 25.87
CA GLY A 83 -6.52 -18.78 26.96
C GLY A 83 -6.28 -17.57 27.87
N ASN A 84 -5.48 -16.57 27.47
CA ASN A 84 -5.32 -15.31 28.19
C ASN A 84 -6.18 -14.21 27.55
N VAL A 85 -7.06 -13.57 28.34
CA VAL A 85 -7.97 -12.50 27.86
C VAL A 85 -7.22 -11.22 27.46
N GLN A 86 -6.00 -10.98 27.97
CA GLN A 86 -5.21 -9.78 27.63
C GLN A 86 -4.15 -10.02 26.54
N SER A 87 -3.92 -11.26 26.13
CA SER A 87 -2.80 -11.64 25.24
C SER A 87 -3.31 -12.51 24.08
N THR A 88 -3.89 -11.84 23.09
CA THR A 88 -3.79 -12.28 21.70
C THR A 88 -2.32 -12.14 21.27
N ASN A 89 -1.50 -13.13 21.63
CA ASN A 89 -0.16 -13.29 21.05
C ASN A 89 -0.30 -13.70 19.57
N GLY A 90 -0.52 -12.70 18.72
CA GLY A 90 -0.76 -12.84 17.29
C GLY A 90 -2.03 -12.08 16.86
N PRO A 91 -2.06 -11.49 15.65
CA PRO A 91 -3.24 -10.77 15.15
C PRO A 91 -4.41 -11.72 14.93
N THR A 92 -5.46 -11.51 15.72
CA THR A 92 -6.83 -11.78 15.26
C THR A 92 -7.29 -10.51 14.55
N GLY A 93 -7.02 -10.38 13.23
CA GLY A 93 -7.27 -9.14 12.48
C GLY A 93 -8.67 -8.58 12.71
N ALA A 94 -9.69 -9.44 12.58
CA ALA A 94 -11.08 -9.18 12.94
C ALA A 94 -11.54 -9.82 14.28
N GLY A 95 -10.68 -9.89 15.30
CA GLY A 95 -11.05 -10.38 16.65
C GLY A 95 -11.30 -11.88 16.79
N TYR A 96 -11.64 -12.60 15.71
CA TYR A 96 -11.96 -14.02 15.72
C TYR A 96 -10.93 -14.88 14.97
N LYS A 97 -10.69 -16.10 15.47
CA LYS A 97 -10.05 -17.20 14.72
C LYS A 97 -10.70 -18.55 15.05
N TYR A 98 -11.03 -19.33 14.02
CA TYR A 98 -11.75 -20.61 14.14
C TYR A 98 -10.98 -21.71 14.89
N ASP A 99 -9.66 -21.68 14.88
CA ASP A 99 -8.81 -22.65 15.60
C ASP A 99 -8.64 -22.31 17.10
N GLN A 100 -9.01 -21.09 17.52
CA GLN A 100 -8.95 -20.67 18.91
C GLN A 100 -10.13 -21.22 19.72
N LYS A 101 -9.85 -21.67 20.94
CA LYS A 101 -10.80 -22.47 21.76
C LYS A 101 -11.71 -21.67 22.68
N TYR A 102 -11.38 -20.41 22.94
CA TYR A 102 -12.04 -19.60 23.96
C TYR A 102 -12.61 -18.32 23.36
N VAL A 103 -13.91 -18.11 23.58
CA VAL A 103 -14.57 -16.81 23.38
C VAL A 103 -14.34 -15.96 24.62
N ILE A 104 -13.87 -14.73 24.41
CA ILE A 104 -13.64 -13.73 25.47
C ILE A 104 -14.73 -12.64 25.49
N GLY A 105 -15.65 -12.66 24.52
CA GLY A 105 -16.79 -11.76 24.45
C GLY A 105 -17.47 -11.80 23.08
N TYR A 106 -18.50 -10.99 22.92
CA TYR A 106 -19.13 -10.71 21.63
C TYR A 106 -19.13 -9.19 21.41
N GLY A 107 -18.17 -8.67 20.65
CA GLY A 107 -17.98 -7.26 20.32
C GLY A 107 -18.87 -6.76 19.18
N MET A 108 -19.03 -5.44 19.09
CA MET A 108 -20.01 -4.78 18.22
C MET A 108 -19.48 -4.37 16.84
N THR A 109 -18.17 -4.33 16.66
CA THR A 109 -17.45 -3.72 15.51
C THR A 109 -16.36 -4.66 15.03
N HIS A 110 -16.37 -5.03 13.75
CA HIS A 110 -15.38 -5.94 13.16
C HIS A 110 -15.21 -5.64 11.67
N ALA A 111 -13.99 -5.82 11.19
CA ALA A 111 -13.60 -5.59 9.80
C ALA A 111 -12.50 -6.60 9.43
N SER A 112 -12.43 -7.01 8.16
CA SER A 112 -11.52 -8.05 7.66
C SER A 112 -10.29 -7.42 6.99
N GLN A 113 -9.17 -7.38 7.71
CA GLN A 113 -7.91 -6.76 7.25
C GLN A 113 -6.68 -7.31 8.00
N GLY A 114 -5.48 -6.99 7.51
CA GLY A 114 -4.20 -7.46 8.08
C GLY A 114 -3.87 -7.01 9.52
N CYS A 115 -4.36 -5.84 9.97
CA CYS A 115 -4.12 -5.30 11.32
C CYS A 115 -5.31 -5.50 12.26
N GLY A 116 -5.04 -5.70 13.56
CA GLY A 116 -6.07 -5.87 14.59
C GLY A 116 -6.81 -4.58 14.95
N MET A 117 -8.14 -4.60 14.89
CA MET A 117 -9.04 -3.54 15.37
C MET A 117 -10.43 -4.07 15.74
N GLY A 118 -11.28 -3.21 16.29
CA GLY A 118 -12.66 -3.55 16.66
C GLY A 118 -12.74 -4.42 17.91
N GLY A 119 -13.74 -5.30 17.95
CA GLY A 119 -14.13 -6.05 19.14
C GLY A 119 -14.70 -5.15 20.24
N ASP A 120 -15.26 -3.98 19.91
CA ASP A 120 -15.65 -2.96 20.89
C ASP A 120 -16.90 -3.36 21.70
N PHE A 121 -16.93 -2.95 22.98
CA PHE A 121 -18.00 -3.22 23.95
C PHE A 121 -18.47 -4.69 24.07
N PRO A 122 -17.54 -5.65 24.25
CA PRO A 122 -17.92 -7.05 24.22
C PRO A 122 -18.82 -7.45 25.40
N ILE A 123 -19.87 -8.18 25.04
CA ILE A 123 -20.84 -8.77 25.97
C ILE A 123 -20.42 -10.22 26.26
N LEU A 124 -20.47 -10.66 27.52
CA LEU A 124 -20.15 -12.04 27.92
C LEU A 124 -21.23 -12.63 28.84
N PRO A 125 -22.00 -13.65 28.40
CA PRO A 125 -22.89 -14.40 29.29
C PRO A 125 -22.07 -15.37 30.17
N THR A 126 -22.43 -15.51 31.44
CA THR A 126 -21.73 -16.40 32.38
C THR A 126 -22.61 -16.78 33.57
N SER A 127 -22.21 -17.80 34.33
CA SER A 127 -22.75 -18.17 35.63
C SER A 127 -21.80 -17.85 36.79
N TYR A 128 -20.72 -17.06 36.55
CA TYR A 128 -19.67 -16.82 37.54
C TYR A 128 -20.18 -16.20 38.85
N ASP A 129 -20.01 -16.96 39.94
CA ASP A 129 -20.47 -16.61 41.29
C ASP A 129 -19.80 -15.32 41.84
N ASP A 130 -18.48 -15.32 41.82
CA ASP A 130 -17.64 -14.86 42.94
C ASP A 130 -17.04 -13.45 42.74
N LEU A 131 -17.91 -12.50 42.41
CA LEU A 131 -17.53 -11.11 42.13
C LEU A 131 -17.14 -10.31 43.38
N THR A 132 -17.55 -10.76 44.58
CA THR A 132 -17.44 -9.98 45.83
C THR A 132 -16.73 -10.69 46.98
N ALA A 133 -16.47 -12.00 46.91
CA ALA A 133 -15.96 -12.76 48.07
C ALA A 133 -14.42 -12.96 48.07
N THR A 134 -13.75 -12.75 46.93
CA THR A 134 -12.30 -13.03 46.78
C THR A 134 -11.38 -11.83 46.89
N GLY A 135 -11.90 -10.60 46.80
CA GLY A 135 -11.06 -9.38 46.71
C GLY A 135 -10.22 -9.29 45.43
N ASN A 136 -10.42 -10.20 44.46
CA ASN A 136 -9.67 -10.24 43.20
C ASN A 136 -10.34 -9.34 42.14
N THR A 137 -9.70 -8.21 41.85
CA THR A 137 -10.22 -7.18 40.93
C THR A 137 -10.21 -7.61 39.46
N GLN A 138 -9.38 -8.60 39.09
CA GLN A 138 -9.26 -9.11 37.73
C GLN A 138 -10.21 -10.28 37.42
N ALA A 139 -10.92 -10.80 38.42
CA ALA A 139 -11.81 -11.96 38.26
C ALA A 139 -12.93 -11.81 37.22
N PRO A 140 -13.63 -10.65 37.06
CA PRO A 140 -14.64 -10.48 36.01
C PRO A 140 -14.01 -10.48 34.60
N TRP A 141 -12.81 -9.92 34.48
CA TRP A 141 -12.05 -9.81 33.23
C TRP A 141 -11.45 -11.14 32.79
N ALA A 142 -11.01 -11.97 33.72
CA ALA A 142 -10.42 -13.28 33.43
C ALA A 142 -11.41 -14.33 32.90
N GLN A 143 -12.73 -14.07 32.96
CA GLN A 143 -13.76 -15.01 32.47
C GLN A 143 -13.73 -15.18 30.96
N LYS A 144 -14.06 -16.39 30.50
CA LYS A 144 -14.12 -16.81 29.09
C LYS A 144 -14.99 -18.06 28.95
N LEU A 145 -15.46 -18.34 27.74
CA LEU A 145 -16.26 -19.52 27.42
C LEU A 145 -15.47 -20.44 26.47
N ALA A 146 -15.46 -21.75 26.72
CA ALA A 146 -14.79 -22.72 25.85
C ALA A 146 -15.78 -23.26 24.80
N LEU A 147 -15.52 -23.04 23.51
CA LEU A 147 -16.43 -23.45 22.44
C LEU A 147 -16.57 -24.99 22.35
N ASP A 148 -17.81 -25.49 22.27
CA ASP A 148 -18.13 -26.93 22.23
C ASP A 148 -18.38 -27.41 20.79
N ARG A 149 -17.53 -26.99 19.84
CA ARG A 149 -17.64 -27.29 18.40
C ARG A 149 -17.83 -28.77 18.07
N THR A 150 -17.29 -29.67 18.90
CA THR A 150 -17.37 -31.12 18.71
C THR A 150 -18.78 -31.68 18.91
N SER A 151 -19.52 -31.15 19.88
CA SER A 151 -20.89 -31.59 20.20
C SER A 151 -21.94 -30.67 19.58
N HIS A 152 -21.57 -29.41 19.36
CA HIS A 152 -22.42 -28.32 18.90
C HIS A 152 -21.63 -27.47 17.89
N PRO A 153 -21.64 -27.82 16.59
CA PRO A 153 -21.00 -27.03 15.55
C PRO A 153 -21.50 -25.58 15.56
N GLU A 154 -20.59 -24.63 15.32
CA GLU A 154 -20.96 -23.23 15.14
C GLU A 154 -21.76 -23.06 13.84
N THR A 155 -22.59 -22.01 13.80
CA THR A 155 -23.36 -21.63 12.61
C THR A 155 -23.09 -20.16 12.33
N GLY A 156 -22.64 -19.87 11.10
CA GLY A 156 -22.47 -18.51 10.59
C GLY A 156 -23.18 -18.41 9.24
N GLU A 157 -24.23 -17.59 9.19
CA GLU A 157 -25.12 -17.33 8.07
C GLU A 157 -25.21 -15.80 7.88
N ALA A 158 -25.58 -15.32 6.69
CA ALA A 158 -25.77 -13.88 6.50
C ALA A 158 -26.87 -13.36 7.45
N GLY A 159 -26.49 -12.44 8.36
CA GLY A 159 -27.40 -11.88 9.35
C GLY A 159 -27.67 -12.76 10.59
N TYR A 160 -26.98 -13.89 10.76
CA TYR A 160 -27.12 -14.74 11.95
C TYR A 160 -25.84 -15.49 12.32
N TYR A 161 -25.52 -15.50 13.62
CA TYR A 161 -24.47 -16.34 14.19
C TYR A 161 -24.99 -17.12 15.39
N LYS A 162 -24.52 -18.35 15.58
CA LYS A 162 -24.81 -19.19 16.75
C LYS A 162 -23.58 -20.00 17.17
N ALA A 163 -23.35 -20.03 18.49
CA ALA A 163 -22.39 -20.94 19.11
C ALA A 163 -22.91 -21.45 20.46
N THR A 164 -22.49 -22.66 20.82
CA THR A 164 -22.66 -23.20 22.18
C THR A 164 -21.28 -23.30 22.83
N ALA A 165 -21.14 -22.70 24.01
CA ALA A 165 -19.87 -22.63 24.72
C ALA A 165 -20.04 -23.04 26.19
N ARG A 166 -19.04 -23.73 26.72
CA ARG A 166 -18.96 -24.19 28.10
C ARG A 166 -18.41 -23.07 28.97
N ASP A 167 -19.17 -22.67 30.00
CA ASP A 167 -18.68 -21.74 31.01
C ASP A 167 -17.46 -22.35 31.72
N THR A 168 -16.35 -21.61 31.74
CA THR A 168 -15.08 -22.03 32.36
C THR A 168 -14.91 -21.52 33.79
N SER A 169 -15.88 -20.76 34.29
CA SER A 169 -15.80 -20.08 35.58
C SER A 169 -15.64 -21.06 36.77
N THR A 170 -14.76 -20.68 37.70
CA THR A 170 -14.46 -21.42 38.92
C THR A 170 -15.23 -20.83 40.10
N MET A 171 -16.10 -21.61 40.74
CA MET A 171 -16.65 -21.29 42.07
C MET A 171 -15.84 -22.05 43.12
N ASN A 172 -15.45 -21.41 44.23
CA ASN A 172 -15.04 -22.00 45.52
C ASN A 172 -14.55 -23.47 45.52
N GLY A 173 -13.48 -23.80 44.78
CA GLY A 173 -12.91 -25.15 44.71
C GLY A 173 -13.82 -26.25 44.12
N THR A 174 -15.04 -25.92 43.72
CA THR A 174 -16.01 -26.78 43.05
C THR A 174 -16.46 -26.04 41.79
N THR A 175 -15.77 -26.33 40.69
CA THR A 175 -15.99 -25.72 39.38
C THR A 175 -17.47 -25.60 39.02
N ALA A 176 -17.90 -24.40 38.58
CA ALA A 176 -19.14 -24.27 37.81
C ALA A 176 -18.99 -24.85 36.38
N ALA A 177 -17.77 -25.29 36.04
CA ALA A 177 -17.40 -25.89 34.77
C ALA A 177 -18.39 -26.97 34.34
N GLY A 178 -18.92 -26.78 33.14
CA GLY A 178 -19.77 -27.77 32.49
C GLY A 178 -21.02 -27.20 31.87
N ARG A 179 -21.56 -26.09 32.40
CA ARG A 179 -22.79 -25.50 31.83
C ARG A 179 -22.54 -24.97 30.43
N LEU A 180 -23.34 -25.48 29.49
CA LEU A 180 -23.35 -25.05 28.10
C LEU A 180 -24.32 -23.87 27.97
N ILE A 181 -23.79 -22.71 27.59
CA ILE A 181 -24.57 -21.52 27.25
C ILE A 181 -24.61 -21.46 25.72
N THR A 182 -25.81 -21.33 25.15
CA THR A 182 -25.97 -21.07 23.71
C THR A 182 -26.14 -19.58 23.50
N THR A 183 -25.30 -18.99 22.66
CA THR A 183 -25.41 -17.60 22.21
C THR A 183 -25.89 -17.59 20.77
N GLU A 184 -26.89 -16.76 20.48
CA GLU A 184 -27.34 -16.42 19.14
C GLU A 184 -27.25 -14.90 18.93
N LEU A 185 -26.77 -14.46 17.77
CA LEU A 185 -26.59 -13.04 17.42
C LEU A 185 -27.35 -12.69 16.13
N SER A 186 -27.85 -11.46 16.05
CA SER A 186 -28.27 -10.81 14.79
C SER A 186 -28.07 -9.29 14.89
N ALA A 187 -28.17 -8.57 13.78
CA ALA A 187 -27.90 -7.13 13.71
C ALA A 187 -28.88 -6.38 12.80
N SER A 188 -28.98 -5.06 13.02
CA SER A 188 -29.45 -4.06 12.04
C SER A 188 -28.27 -3.13 11.70
N THR A 189 -28.52 -2.01 11.02
CA THR A 189 -27.44 -1.13 10.54
C THR A 189 -26.58 -0.59 11.67
N ARG A 190 -27.15 -0.18 12.81
CA ARG A 190 -26.44 0.47 13.94
C ARG A 190 -26.65 -0.22 15.28
N ALA A 191 -27.33 -1.36 15.29
CA ALA A 191 -27.73 -2.05 16.50
C ALA A 191 -27.60 -3.57 16.38
N GLY A 192 -27.33 -4.22 17.50
CA GLY A 192 -27.22 -5.67 17.65
C GLY A 192 -28.27 -6.22 18.59
N ILE A 193 -28.60 -7.50 18.41
CA ILE A 193 -29.42 -8.26 19.34
C ILE A 193 -28.78 -9.63 19.62
N ALA A 194 -28.60 -9.96 20.89
CA ALA A 194 -28.09 -11.24 21.34
C ALA A 194 -29.14 -11.97 22.16
N ARG A 195 -29.30 -13.27 21.94
CA ARG A 195 -30.13 -14.18 22.74
C ARG A 195 -29.22 -15.19 23.42
N PHE A 196 -29.14 -15.14 24.75
CA PHE A 196 -28.36 -16.05 25.57
C PHE A 196 -29.30 -17.09 26.20
N THR A 197 -29.05 -18.37 25.97
CA THR A 197 -29.83 -19.49 26.53
C THR A 197 -28.99 -20.27 27.53
N PHE A 198 -29.46 -20.29 28.78
CA PHE A 198 -28.84 -20.94 29.93
C PHE A 198 -29.60 -22.23 30.31
N PRO A 199 -28.91 -23.26 30.85
CA PRO A 199 -29.54 -24.42 31.44
C PRO A 199 -30.54 -24.05 32.55
N ALA A 200 -31.64 -24.80 32.66
CA ALA A 200 -32.73 -24.54 33.61
C ALA A 200 -32.30 -24.52 35.09
N ASP A 201 -31.23 -25.24 35.43
CA ASP A 201 -30.65 -25.32 36.77
C ASP A 201 -29.60 -24.23 37.06
N THR A 202 -29.36 -23.31 36.12
CA THR A 202 -28.31 -22.28 36.28
C THR A 202 -28.64 -21.35 37.45
N PRO A 203 -27.83 -21.36 38.53
CA PRO A 203 -28.01 -20.41 39.61
C PRO A 203 -27.51 -19.03 39.16
N ARG A 204 -28.29 -17.99 39.44
CA ARG A 204 -27.94 -16.57 39.22
C ARG A 204 -27.27 -16.32 37.85
N PRO A 205 -27.95 -16.57 36.71
CA PRO A 205 -27.41 -16.26 35.38
C PRO A 205 -26.93 -14.82 35.29
N LYS A 206 -25.81 -14.56 34.62
CA LYS A 206 -25.20 -13.23 34.53
C LYS A 206 -24.80 -12.84 33.11
N VAL A 207 -24.72 -11.54 32.89
CA VAL A 207 -24.10 -10.93 31.72
C VAL A 207 -23.09 -9.88 32.18
N PHE A 208 -21.88 -9.92 31.64
CA PHE A 208 -20.84 -8.91 31.81
C PHE A 208 -20.74 -8.05 30.55
N LEU A 209 -20.51 -6.75 30.74
CA LEU A 209 -20.22 -5.76 29.70
C LEU A 209 -18.82 -5.22 29.98
N ARG A 210 -17.89 -5.35 29.04
CA ARG A 210 -16.48 -4.96 29.24
C ARG A 210 -16.17 -3.69 28.45
N THR A 211 -16.26 -2.53 29.11
CA THR A 211 -16.30 -1.24 28.42
C THR A 211 -15.04 -0.90 27.63
N ASN A 212 -13.87 -1.31 28.11
CA ASN A 212 -12.56 -1.02 27.49
C ASN A 212 -11.89 -2.27 26.86
N GLN A 213 -12.63 -3.36 26.63
CA GLN A 213 -12.09 -4.51 25.90
C GLN A 213 -12.29 -4.29 24.40
N THR A 214 -11.26 -4.59 23.64
CA THR A 214 -11.19 -4.60 22.17
C THR A 214 -10.54 -5.91 21.73
N ALA A 215 -10.70 -6.27 20.45
CA ALA A 215 -10.03 -7.41 19.81
C ALA A 215 -8.50 -7.32 19.89
N TRP A 216 -7.97 -6.10 19.87
CA TRP A 216 -6.54 -5.80 19.94
C TRP A 216 -6.21 -5.07 21.25
N SER A 217 -5.56 -5.75 22.20
CA SER A 217 -5.47 -5.30 23.61
C SER A 217 -4.68 -3.99 23.88
N THR A 218 -4.14 -3.37 22.83
CA THR A 218 -3.46 -2.05 22.88
C THR A 218 -4.27 -0.91 22.26
N SER A 219 -5.57 -1.13 22.02
CA SER A 219 -6.47 -0.23 21.30
C SER A 219 -7.52 0.51 22.15
N SER A 220 -7.46 0.46 23.49
CA SER A 220 -8.35 1.25 24.36
C SER A 220 -7.55 2.10 25.35
N TYR A 221 -8.01 3.34 25.59
CA TYR A 221 -7.27 4.39 26.30
C TYR A 221 -8.01 4.95 27.51
N ASP A 222 -9.32 5.17 27.40
CA ASP A 222 -10.22 5.53 28.49
C ASP A 222 -11.59 4.87 28.30
N SER A 223 -12.39 4.81 29.37
CA SER A 223 -13.77 4.34 29.27
C SER A 223 -14.65 4.85 30.41
N GLU A 224 -15.95 4.96 30.14
CA GLU A 224 -16.98 5.18 31.16
C GLU A 224 -18.25 4.38 30.88
N MET A 225 -18.98 4.02 31.93
CA MET A 225 -20.26 3.34 31.85
C MET A 225 -21.22 3.91 32.90
N THR A 226 -22.48 4.10 32.51
CA THR A 226 -23.57 4.52 33.39
C THR A 226 -24.76 3.57 33.24
N ILE A 227 -25.27 3.09 34.37
CA ILE A 227 -26.42 2.20 34.50
C ILE A 227 -27.57 3.00 35.13
N ASP A 228 -28.67 3.16 34.40
CA ASP A 228 -29.91 3.72 34.93
C ASP A 228 -30.87 2.58 35.36
N PRO A 229 -30.99 2.29 36.67
CA PRO A 229 -31.88 1.25 37.17
C PRO A 229 -33.37 1.63 37.10
N ALA A 230 -33.72 2.89 36.86
CA ALA A 230 -35.11 3.33 36.77
C ALA A 230 -35.70 3.09 35.36
N THR A 231 -34.90 3.23 34.31
CA THR A 231 -35.33 2.96 32.92
C THR A 231 -34.80 1.65 32.34
N GLY A 232 -33.87 0.99 33.03
CA GLY A 232 -33.19 -0.21 32.55
C GLY A 232 -32.21 0.08 31.41
N LEU A 233 -31.77 1.33 31.23
CA LEU A 233 -30.84 1.72 30.19
C LEU A 233 -29.40 1.68 30.71
N VAL A 234 -28.51 1.04 29.95
CA VAL A 234 -27.07 1.17 30.11
C VAL A 234 -26.55 2.06 29.00
N THR A 235 -25.65 2.99 29.32
CA THR A 235 -24.90 3.77 28.34
C THR A 235 -23.41 3.69 28.65
N ALA A 236 -22.57 3.75 27.63
CA ALA A 236 -21.12 3.75 27.81
C ALA A 236 -20.41 4.50 26.69
N ARG A 237 -19.13 4.78 26.93
CA ARG A 237 -18.17 5.40 26.01
C ARG A 237 -16.82 4.70 26.18
N ALA A 238 -16.08 4.53 25.10
CA ALA A 238 -14.68 4.18 25.12
C ALA A 238 -13.90 5.05 24.12
N LEU A 239 -12.69 5.47 24.50
CA LEU A 239 -11.71 6.05 23.59
C LEU A 239 -10.84 4.91 23.05
N VAL A 240 -10.91 4.64 21.75
CA VAL A 240 -10.29 3.49 21.08
C VAL A 240 -9.53 3.88 19.81
N GLY A 241 -8.70 2.98 19.27
CA GLY A 241 -7.95 3.19 18.01
C GLY A 241 -6.66 2.39 17.94
N ASN A 242 -5.54 3.02 17.56
CA ASN A 242 -4.21 2.42 17.41
C ASN A 242 -4.09 1.33 16.31
N PHE A 243 -4.91 1.39 15.27
CA PHE A 243 -4.81 0.54 14.08
C PHE A 243 -3.41 0.61 13.46
N CYS A 244 -2.85 -0.54 13.09
CA CYS A 244 -1.44 -0.70 12.68
C CYS A 244 -0.41 0.09 13.54
N ARG A 245 -0.73 0.40 14.81
CA ARG A 245 0.08 1.23 15.73
C ARG A 245 0.26 2.71 15.29
N LYS A 246 -0.62 3.24 14.43
CA LYS A 246 -0.56 4.61 13.90
C LYS A 246 -0.99 5.68 14.92
N GLY A 247 -1.64 5.24 16.00
CA GLY A 247 -1.97 6.08 17.16
C GLY A 247 -3.13 7.06 16.93
N GLU A 248 -3.95 6.82 15.91
CA GLU A 248 -5.26 7.44 15.75
C GLU A 248 -6.17 7.01 16.91
N GLN A 249 -7.06 7.91 17.31
CA GLN A 249 -7.98 7.67 18.42
C GLN A 249 -9.33 8.30 18.08
N HIS A 250 -10.40 7.59 18.41
CA HIS A 250 -11.76 8.02 18.21
C HIS A 250 -12.65 7.56 19.36
N ASP A 251 -13.75 8.27 19.55
CA ASP A 251 -14.74 7.94 20.54
C ASP A 251 -15.80 7.03 19.93
N ILE A 252 -16.13 5.96 20.65
CA ILE A 252 -17.26 5.11 20.35
C ILE A 252 -18.19 5.08 21.56
N TYR A 253 -19.50 5.18 21.29
CA TYR A 253 -20.56 5.26 22.29
C TYR A 253 -21.53 4.10 22.14
N TYR A 254 -22.12 3.70 23.27
CA TYR A 254 -22.88 2.47 23.40
C TYR A 254 -24.17 2.69 24.20
N ALA A 255 -25.24 2.00 23.83
CA ALA A 255 -26.49 1.94 24.59
C ALA A 255 -27.07 0.52 24.60
N LEU A 256 -27.46 0.00 25.76
CA LEU A 256 -28.01 -1.36 25.92
C LEU A 256 -29.26 -1.40 26.81
N ARG A 257 -30.14 -2.36 26.53
CA ARG A 257 -31.21 -2.86 27.43
C ARG A 257 -31.31 -4.38 27.38
N PHE A 258 -31.72 -4.99 28.50
CA PHE A 258 -32.16 -6.40 28.51
C PHE A 258 -33.69 -6.50 28.50
N ASP A 259 -34.23 -7.63 28.04
CA ASP A 259 -35.66 -7.95 28.09
C ASP A 259 -36.12 -8.51 29.47
N GLN A 260 -35.21 -9.13 30.21
CA GLN A 260 -35.46 -9.65 31.56
C GLN A 260 -35.10 -8.61 32.65
N PRO A 261 -35.86 -8.54 33.76
CA PRO A 261 -35.46 -7.76 34.92
C PRO A 261 -34.26 -8.41 35.65
N TRP A 262 -33.22 -7.64 35.92
CA TRP A 262 -32.09 -8.09 36.73
C TRP A 262 -32.33 -7.86 38.23
N LYS A 263 -31.77 -8.74 39.06
CA LYS A 263 -31.90 -8.75 40.53
C LYS A 263 -30.74 -8.01 41.21
N VAL A 264 -29.54 -8.09 40.65
CA VAL A 264 -28.34 -7.39 41.14
C VAL A 264 -27.58 -6.84 39.94
N PHE A 265 -27.11 -5.61 40.03
CA PHE A 265 -26.19 -5.02 39.07
C PHE A 265 -25.02 -4.36 39.80
N GLY A 266 -23.99 -3.97 39.07
CA GLY A 266 -22.88 -3.19 39.59
C GLY A 266 -21.81 -2.97 38.54
N THR A 267 -20.73 -2.28 38.91
CA THR A 267 -19.59 -2.02 38.03
C THR A 267 -18.27 -2.34 38.71
N TRP A 268 -17.21 -2.55 37.91
CA TRP A 268 -15.84 -2.73 38.39
C TRP A 268 -14.87 -1.86 37.56
N ALA A 269 -13.69 -1.62 38.12
CA ALA A 269 -12.53 -1.03 37.46
C ALA A 269 -11.28 -1.72 38.00
N ASP A 270 -10.18 -1.77 37.23
CA ASP A 270 -8.96 -2.44 37.69
C ASP A 270 -8.41 -1.80 38.98
N GLY A 271 -7.82 -2.62 39.84
CA GLY A 271 -7.44 -2.24 41.20
C GLY A 271 -8.60 -1.92 42.16
N GLN A 272 -9.87 -2.01 41.72
CA GLN A 272 -11.05 -1.89 42.59
C GLN A 272 -11.88 -3.18 42.59
N ALA A 273 -12.44 -3.55 43.75
CA ALA A 273 -13.41 -4.64 43.83
C ALA A 273 -14.71 -4.26 43.10
N ALA A 274 -15.42 -5.24 42.54
CA ALA A 274 -16.72 -5.02 41.92
C ALA A 274 -17.75 -4.56 42.98
N GLU A 275 -18.47 -3.47 42.71
CA GLU A 275 -19.38 -2.85 43.67
C GLU A 275 -20.84 -3.00 43.22
N ALA A 276 -21.63 -3.70 44.04
CA ALA A 276 -23.06 -3.89 43.81
C ALA A 276 -23.86 -2.61 44.02
N GLY A 277 -24.75 -2.29 43.09
CA GLY A 277 -25.57 -1.07 43.11
C GLY A 277 -24.85 0.18 42.62
N ARG A 278 -23.53 0.14 42.37
CA ARG A 278 -22.80 1.25 41.74
C ARG A 278 -23.35 1.47 40.32
N THR A 279 -23.82 2.69 40.06
CA THR A 279 -24.48 3.08 38.80
C THR A 279 -23.54 3.74 37.79
N HIS A 280 -22.31 4.07 38.16
CA HIS A 280 -21.35 4.74 37.28
C HIS A 280 -19.91 4.30 37.56
N VAL A 281 -19.13 4.14 36.50
CA VAL A 281 -17.67 3.95 36.56
C VAL A 281 -17.02 4.71 35.41
N SER A 282 -15.85 5.29 35.64
CA SER A 282 -15.04 5.99 34.65
C SER A 282 -13.56 5.80 34.97
N THR A 283 -12.73 5.61 33.95
CA THR A 283 -11.29 5.40 34.07
C THR A 283 -10.53 6.09 32.95
N ALA A 284 -9.44 6.79 33.29
CA ALA A 284 -8.59 7.53 32.36
C ALA A 284 -7.32 6.74 31.93
N SER A 285 -7.45 5.42 31.80
CA SER A 285 -6.39 4.51 31.36
C SER A 285 -6.99 3.22 30.81
N ASN A 286 -6.17 2.36 30.18
CA ASN A 286 -6.53 1.01 29.75
C ASN A 286 -6.67 0.03 30.95
N SER A 287 -7.50 0.40 31.92
CA SER A 287 -7.82 -0.38 33.12
C SER A 287 -9.09 -1.19 32.90
N GLN A 288 -9.00 -2.50 33.13
CA GLN A 288 -10.09 -3.49 33.03
C GLN A 288 -11.38 -3.02 33.72
N THR A 289 -12.34 -2.50 32.96
CA THR A 289 -13.53 -1.78 33.45
C THR A 289 -14.80 -2.33 32.82
N GLY A 290 -15.90 -2.32 33.57
CA GLY A 290 -17.17 -2.82 33.06
C GLY A 290 -18.31 -2.87 34.06
N GLY A 291 -19.42 -3.45 33.60
CA GLY A 291 -20.66 -3.64 34.36
C GLY A 291 -21.14 -5.08 34.34
N TYR A 292 -21.77 -5.52 35.42
CA TYR A 292 -22.36 -6.86 35.52
C TYR A 292 -23.84 -6.81 35.90
N PHE A 293 -24.60 -7.76 35.38
CA PHE A 293 -26.03 -7.91 35.61
C PHE A 293 -26.30 -9.36 35.99
N THR A 294 -26.97 -9.59 37.12
CA THR A 294 -27.37 -10.90 37.64
C THR A 294 -28.88 -11.01 37.61
N PHE A 295 -29.38 -12.06 36.98
CA PHE A 295 -30.81 -12.31 36.77
C PHE A 295 -31.37 -13.30 37.81
N PRO A 296 -32.70 -13.39 37.98
CA PRO A 296 -33.32 -14.37 38.87
C PRO A 296 -32.94 -15.82 38.55
N ASP A 297 -32.90 -16.67 39.58
CA ASP A 297 -32.74 -18.11 39.41
C ASP A 297 -33.86 -18.69 38.53
N GLY A 298 -33.51 -19.60 37.62
CA GLY A 298 -34.46 -20.15 36.65
C GLY A 298 -34.68 -19.28 35.39
N THR A 299 -34.00 -18.13 35.26
CA THR A 299 -34.00 -17.36 34.00
C THR A 299 -33.23 -18.13 32.92
N GLN A 300 -33.95 -18.74 31.98
CA GLN A 300 -33.34 -19.55 30.90
C GLN A 300 -32.92 -18.73 29.69
N THR A 301 -33.57 -17.60 29.41
CA THR A 301 -33.30 -16.79 28.23
C THR A 301 -33.17 -15.33 28.60
N ILE A 302 -32.08 -14.70 28.15
CA ILE A 302 -31.81 -13.27 28.30
C ILE A 302 -31.53 -12.71 26.91
N THR A 303 -32.32 -11.73 26.49
CA THR A 303 -32.10 -10.98 25.25
C THR A 303 -31.44 -9.65 25.56
N ALA A 304 -30.25 -9.40 25.03
CA ALA A 304 -29.59 -8.11 25.08
C ALA A 304 -29.82 -7.35 23.76
N ARG A 305 -30.30 -6.12 23.84
CA ARG A 305 -30.43 -5.17 22.71
C ARG A 305 -29.40 -4.09 22.90
N THR A 306 -28.61 -3.81 21.87
CA THR A 306 -27.46 -2.92 21.95
C THR A 306 -27.35 -2.06 20.69
N ALA A 307 -26.84 -0.83 20.80
CA ALA A 307 -26.55 0.03 19.65
C ALA A 307 -25.29 0.86 19.86
N VAL A 308 -24.66 1.23 18.75
CA VAL A 308 -23.41 1.99 18.68
C VAL A 308 -23.69 3.37 18.08
N SER A 309 -22.86 4.36 18.43
CA SER A 309 -22.72 5.65 17.73
C SER A 309 -21.28 6.13 17.84
N TYR A 310 -20.72 6.73 16.79
CA TYR A 310 -19.45 7.45 16.86
C TYR A 310 -19.62 8.94 17.27
N THR A 311 -20.86 9.40 17.43
CA THR A 311 -21.17 10.81 17.67
C THR A 311 -21.43 11.11 19.15
N SER A 312 -22.32 10.35 19.80
CA SER A 312 -22.65 10.56 21.22
C SER A 312 -23.45 9.41 21.84
N ALA A 313 -23.45 9.33 23.18
CA ALA A 313 -24.33 8.44 23.93
C ALA A 313 -25.83 8.71 23.64
N ALA A 314 -26.21 9.97 23.41
CA ALA A 314 -27.60 10.31 23.05
C ALA A 314 -27.99 9.70 21.70
N ASN A 315 -27.08 9.72 20.72
CA ASN A 315 -27.31 9.09 19.42
C ASN A 315 -27.27 7.56 19.49
N ALA A 316 -26.42 6.95 20.34
CA ALA A 316 -26.47 5.51 20.59
C ALA A 316 -27.85 5.08 21.15
N VAL A 317 -28.41 5.86 22.08
CA VAL A 317 -29.78 5.64 22.60
C VAL A 317 -30.85 5.84 21.52
N LEU A 318 -30.69 6.83 20.63
CA LEU A 318 -31.59 7.06 19.51
C LEU A 318 -31.55 5.91 18.49
N ASN A 319 -30.35 5.43 18.14
CA ASN A 319 -30.14 4.27 17.26
C ASN A 319 -30.81 3.02 17.87
N LEU A 320 -30.60 2.75 19.17
CA LEU A 320 -31.24 1.66 19.90
C LEU A 320 -32.77 1.75 19.85
N GLY A 321 -33.34 2.92 20.18
CA GLY A 321 -34.79 3.14 20.21
C GLY A 321 -35.45 3.05 18.83
N THR A 322 -34.72 3.38 17.77
CA THR A 322 -35.22 3.39 16.38
C THR A 322 -35.12 2.01 15.73
N GLU A 323 -33.97 1.34 15.83
CA GLU A 323 -33.72 0.08 15.13
C GLU A 323 -34.13 -1.16 15.97
N MET A 324 -34.06 -1.07 17.31
CA MET A 324 -34.36 -2.16 18.27
C MET A 324 -35.47 -1.82 19.29
N PRO A 325 -36.66 -1.33 18.88
CA PRO A 325 -37.74 -1.07 19.81
C PRO A 325 -38.18 -2.35 20.56
N ASN A 326 -38.59 -2.21 21.82
CA ASN A 326 -38.86 -3.34 22.73
C ASN A 326 -39.76 -4.45 22.16
N GLY A 327 -40.69 -4.12 21.25
CA GLY A 327 -41.62 -5.06 20.64
C GLY A 327 -41.10 -5.89 19.45
N ARG A 328 -39.87 -5.65 18.96
CA ARG A 328 -39.26 -6.40 17.84
C ARG A 328 -38.40 -7.54 18.38
N GLY A 329 -38.82 -8.80 18.23
CA GLY A 329 -38.11 -9.97 18.77
C GLY A 329 -36.78 -10.29 18.07
N PHE A 330 -35.96 -11.18 18.66
CA PHE A 330 -34.71 -11.66 18.05
C PHE A 330 -34.95 -12.22 16.63
N ASP A 331 -35.94 -13.10 16.49
CA ASP A 331 -36.21 -13.75 15.21
C ASP A 331 -36.78 -12.76 14.17
N ASP A 332 -37.38 -11.63 14.60
CA ASP A 332 -37.81 -10.55 13.70
C ASP A 332 -36.61 -9.79 13.12
N VAL A 333 -35.60 -9.52 13.93
CA VAL A 333 -34.32 -8.91 13.48
C VAL A 333 -33.62 -9.85 12.52
N ARG A 334 -33.47 -11.14 12.87
CA ARG A 334 -32.85 -12.16 12.00
C ARG A 334 -33.54 -12.22 10.63
N ARG A 335 -34.87 -12.28 10.59
CA ARG A 335 -35.62 -12.32 9.32
C ARG A 335 -35.50 -11.02 8.53
N ALA A 336 -35.47 -9.86 9.19
CA ALA A 336 -35.26 -8.58 8.51
C ALA A 336 -33.85 -8.46 7.90
N ASN A 337 -32.82 -8.95 8.61
CA ASN A 337 -31.44 -8.94 8.14
C ASN A 337 -31.25 -9.93 6.97
N ALA A 338 -31.68 -11.18 7.11
CA ALA A 338 -31.64 -12.16 6.03
C ALA A 338 -32.43 -11.71 4.78
N ALA A 339 -33.56 -11.00 4.94
CA ALA A 339 -34.32 -10.42 3.84
C ALA A 339 -33.57 -9.28 3.13
N ALA A 340 -32.79 -8.46 3.86
CA ALA A 340 -31.95 -7.43 3.26
C ALA A 340 -30.80 -8.05 2.46
N TRP A 341 -30.11 -9.06 3.00
CA TRP A 341 -29.09 -9.81 2.25
C TRP A 341 -29.67 -10.49 1.02
N ASN A 342 -30.83 -11.15 1.11
CA ASN A 342 -31.48 -11.74 -0.06
C ASN A 342 -31.82 -10.70 -1.15
N ALA A 343 -32.23 -9.49 -0.76
CA ALA A 343 -32.52 -8.42 -1.71
C ALA A 343 -31.27 -7.88 -2.42
N ASP A 344 -30.15 -7.75 -1.70
CA ASP A 344 -28.91 -7.19 -2.25
C ASP A 344 -28.05 -8.25 -2.98
N LEU A 345 -27.88 -9.45 -2.42
CA LEU A 345 -27.25 -10.59 -3.11
C LEU A 345 -28.08 -11.01 -4.33
N GLY A 346 -29.41 -10.93 -4.25
CA GLY A 346 -30.34 -11.22 -5.35
C GLY A 346 -30.22 -10.28 -6.55
N LYS A 347 -29.46 -9.18 -6.45
CA LYS A 347 -29.08 -8.36 -7.60
C LYS A 347 -28.09 -9.05 -8.53
N VAL A 348 -27.37 -10.08 -8.06
CA VAL A 348 -26.51 -10.92 -8.89
C VAL A 348 -26.97 -12.37 -8.79
N GLN A 349 -27.76 -12.79 -9.77
CA GLN A 349 -28.31 -14.14 -9.84
C GLN A 349 -27.48 -15.00 -10.76
N VAL A 350 -27.05 -16.17 -10.29
CA VAL A 350 -26.34 -17.18 -11.10
C VAL A 350 -27.22 -18.42 -11.29
N SER A 351 -26.85 -19.28 -12.23
CA SER A 351 -27.51 -20.56 -12.48
C SER A 351 -27.48 -21.45 -11.23
N ALA A 352 -28.67 -21.89 -10.82
CA ALA A 352 -28.94 -22.88 -9.79
C ALA A 352 -28.30 -24.23 -10.17
N PRO A 353 -28.03 -25.12 -9.18
CA PRO A 353 -27.28 -26.33 -9.44
C PRO A 353 -28.06 -27.29 -10.33
N VAL A 354 -27.35 -27.96 -11.26
CA VAL A 354 -27.92 -29.08 -12.01
C VAL A 354 -28.17 -30.24 -11.02
N GLN A 355 -29.28 -30.97 -11.18
CA GLN A 355 -29.66 -32.02 -10.25
C GLN A 355 -28.55 -33.08 -10.10
N GLY A 356 -27.97 -33.17 -8.89
CA GLY A 356 -26.87 -34.11 -8.57
C GLY A 356 -25.46 -33.49 -8.59
N GLN A 357 -25.32 -32.24 -9.03
CA GLN A 357 -24.10 -31.45 -8.88
C GLN A 357 -23.95 -30.96 -7.42
N SER A 358 -22.72 -30.62 -7.00
CA SER A 358 -22.52 -29.92 -5.72
C SER A 358 -23.00 -28.47 -5.80
N GLU A 359 -23.22 -27.84 -4.66
CA GLU A 359 -23.53 -26.41 -4.52
C GLU A 359 -22.32 -25.61 -3.99
N ASP A 360 -21.14 -26.24 -3.91
CA ASP A 360 -19.95 -25.67 -3.26
C ASP A 360 -19.46 -24.38 -3.93
N TYR A 361 -19.55 -24.27 -5.26
CA TYR A 361 -19.22 -23.04 -6.00
C TYR A 361 -20.23 -21.90 -5.73
N LEU A 362 -21.53 -22.22 -5.49
CA LEU A 362 -22.52 -21.22 -5.08
C LEU A 362 -22.20 -20.66 -3.70
N LYS A 363 -21.70 -21.51 -2.79
CA LYS A 363 -21.27 -21.08 -1.46
C LYS A 363 -20.09 -20.14 -1.52
N THR A 364 -19.07 -20.48 -2.30
CA THR A 364 -17.92 -19.59 -2.54
C THR A 364 -18.41 -18.27 -3.13
N PHE A 365 -19.18 -18.30 -4.22
CA PHE A 365 -19.66 -17.09 -4.91
C PHE A 365 -20.50 -16.17 -4.03
N TYR A 366 -21.53 -16.69 -3.35
CA TYR A 366 -22.40 -15.85 -2.51
C TYR A 366 -21.73 -15.41 -1.21
N THR A 367 -20.75 -16.16 -0.69
CA THR A 367 -19.93 -15.70 0.43
C THR A 367 -18.96 -14.59 0.02
N SER A 368 -18.30 -14.70 -1.14
CA SER A 368 -17.47 -13.62 -1.68
C SER A 368 -18.29 -12.36 -2.01
N LEU A 369 -19.50 -12.51 -2.54
CA LEU A 369 -20.43 -11.40 -2.75
C LEU A 369 -20.94 -10.79 -1.43
N TYR A 370 -21.08 -11.58 -0.36
CA TYR A 370 -21.37 -11.07 0.98
C TYR A 370 -20.21 -10.24 1.53
N HIS A 371 -18.98 -10.76 1.49
CA HIS A 371 -17.77 -10.04 1.93
C HIS A 371 -17.63 -8.68 1.20
N SER A 372 -17.82 -8.67 -0.14
CA SER A 372 -17.85 -7.48 -1.02
C SER A 372 -18.85 -6.37 -0.62
N LEU A 373 -19.78 -6.63 0.29
CA LEU A 373 -20.85 -5.72 0.69
C LEU A 373 -20.87 -5.47 2.20
N THR A 374 -19.83 -5.89 2.93
CA THR A 374 -19.67 -5.55 4.36
C THR A 374 -19.11 -4.15 4.56
N HIS A 375 -18.22 -3.71 3.68
CA HIS A 375 -17.45 -2.46 3.79
C HIS A 375 -17.44 -1.66 2.48
N PRO A 376 -17.20 -0.33 2.53
CA PRO A 376 -17.02 0.50 3.72
C PRO A 376 -18.28 0.59 4.61
N ALA A 377 -18.09 0.86 5.89
CA ALA A 377 -19.14 0.76 6.91
C ALA A 377 -19.91 2.08 7.12
N THR A 378 -21.21 1.98 7.42
CA THR A 378 -22.04 3.13 7.79
C THR A 378 -21.46 3.85 9.02
N PHE A 379 -21.24 5.17 8.93
CA PHE A 379 -20.64 5.99 9.98
C PHE A 379 -21.60 7.02 10.60
N SER A 380 -22.61 7.49 9.86
CA SER A 380 -23.67 8.39 10.39
C SER A 380 -24.77 7.68 11.18
N ASP A 381 -25.32 8.34 12.19
CA ASP A 381 -26.45 7.91 13.04
C ASP A 381 -27.83 7.92 12.35
N VAL A 382 -28.89 7.39 13.01
CA VAL A 382 -30.25 7.35 12.43
C VAL A 382 -30.87 8.74 12.22
N ASN A 383 -30.34 9.81 12.78
CA ASN A 383 -30.70 11.21 12.48
C ASN A 383 -29.81 11.88 11.42
N GLY A 384 -28.70 11.24 11.03
CA GLY A 384 -27.77 11.71 10.01
C GLY A 384 -26.58 12.46 10.56
N ASP A 385 -26.45 12.57 11.88
CA ASP A 385 -25.27 13.13 12.51
C ASP A 385 -24.07 12.19 12.34
N TYR A 386 -22.87 12.77 12.26
CA TYR A 386 -21.60 12.05 12.33
C TYR A 386 -20.53 12.96 12.95
N ILE A 387 -19.50 12.37 13.55
CA ILE A 387 -18.35 13.10 14.07
C ILE A 387 -17.39 13.46 12.92
N GLY A 388 -16.95 14.72 12.87
CA GLY A 388 -16.12 15.25 11.78
C GLY A 388 -14.68 14.76 11.77
N PHE A 389 -14.02 14.92 10.63
CA PHE A 389 -12.63 14.51 10.40
C PHE A 389 -11.61 15.62 10.73
N GLU A 390 -12.04 16.86 10.99
CA GLU A 390 -11.12 17.96 11.31
C GLU A 390 -10.38 17.75 12.65
N THR A 391 -9.18 18.32 12.81
CA THR A 391 -8.30 18.18 14.01
C THR A 391 -8.96 18.48 15.36
N LYS A 392 -10.03 19.26 15.39
CA LYS A 392 -10.89 19.44 16.57
C LYS A 392 -12.31 19.04 16.17
N PRO A 393 -12.64 17.74 16.19
CA PRO A 393 -13.81 17.24 15.50
C PRO A 393 -15.09 17.73 16.17
N LYS A 394 -16.04 18.20 15.36
CA LYS A 394 -17.40 18.58 15.77
C LYS A 394 -18.41 17.64 15.12
N VAL A 395 -19.67 17.71 15.57
CA VAL A 395 -20.77 17.00 14.90
C VAL A 395 -21.17 17.75 13.62
N HIS A 396 -21.20 17.04 12.50
CA HIS A 396 -21.78 17.47 11.22
C HIS A 396 -23.02 16.61 10.92
N ASN A 397 -23.84 17.00 9.95
CA ASN A 397 -25.00 16.20 9.52
C ASN A 397 -25.02 15.99 8.00
N VAL A 398 -25.37 14.78 7.55
CA VAL A 398 -25.46 14.41 6.12
C VAL A 398 -26.40 15.30 5.29
N SER A 399 -27.34 16.01 5.93
CA SER A 399 -28.22 16.98 5.26
C SER A 399 -27.53 18.26 4.77
N GLU A 400 -26.27 18.51 5.18
CA GLU A 400 -25.43 19.58 4.63
C GLU A 400 -25.12 19.35 3.13
N HIS A 401 -25.10 18.07 2.69
CA HIS A 401 -24.90 17.66 1.30
C HIS A 401 -26.00 16.70 0.85
N PRO A 402 -27.23 17.20 0.58
CA PRO A 402 -28.34 16.34 0.18
C PRO A 402 -28.00 15.58 -1.12
N GLY A 403 -28.49 14.33 -1.23
CA GLY A 403 -28.35 13.56 -2.46
C GLY A 403 -29.30 14.04 -3.56
N ALA A 404 -29.11 13.53 -4.78
CA ALA A 404 -30.00 13.77 -5.90
C ALA A 404 -31.47 13.49 -5.52
N GLY A 405 -32.38 14.33 -5.98
CA GLY A 405 -33.80 14.26 -5.61
C GLY A 405 -34.09 14.53 -4.12
N HIS A 406 -33.13 15.12 -3.39
CA HIS A 406 -33.16 15.28 -1.93
C HIS A 406 -33.22 13.95 -1.15
N ARG A 407 -32.68 12.86 -1.72
CA ARG A 407 -32.49 11.62 -0.95
C ARG A 407 -31.59 11.90 0.25
N ARG A 408 -31.92 11.30 1.40
CA ARG A 408 -31.10 11.40 2.60
C ARG A 408 -29.89 10.49 2.44
N ARG A 409 -28.69 11.07 2.49
CA ARG A 409 -27.43 10.35 2.39
C ARG A 409 -27.07 9.59 3.67
N VAL A 410 -26.12 8.68 3.54
CA VAL A 410 -25.35 8.07 4.63
C VAL A 410 -23.90 8.56 4.55
N GLN A 411 -23.30 8.94 5.68
CA GLN A 411 -21.84 9.07 5.78
C GLN A 411 -21.24 7.68 6.04
N TYR A 412 -20.16 7.36 5.32
CA TYR A 412 -19.38 6.13 5.43
C TYR A 412 -17.97 6.39 5.99
N SER A 413 -17.33 5.33 6.50
CA SER A 413 -15.91 5.24 6.83
C SER A 413 -15.45 3.77 6.79
N MET A 414 -14.28 3.44 7.35
CA MET A 414 -13.57 2.17 7.14
C MET A 414 -13.25 2.00 5.64
N PHE A 415 -12.53 2.98 5.08
CA PHE A 415 -12.01 2.92 3.72
C PHE A 415 -10.61 2.30 3.76
N SER A 416 -10.44 1.12 3.16
CA SER A 416 -9.14 0.53 2.82
C SER A 416 -8.88 0.87 1.37
N ASP A 417 -8.47 2.12 1.09
CA ASP A 417 -8.59 2.72 -0.24
C ASP A 417 -7.57 2.14 -1.23
N TRP A 418 -6.39 1.73 -0.77
CA TRP A 418 -5.33 1.12 -1.58
C TRP A 418 -5.71 -0.23 -2.21
N ASP A 419 -6.59 -0.99 -1.55
CA ASP A 419 -7.05 -2.32 -1.96
C ASP A 419 -8.35 -2.19 -2.75
N THR A 420 -9.32 -1.49 -2.15
CA THR A 420 -10.71 -1.43 -2.65
C THR A 420 -10.88 -0.60 -3.92
N TYR A 421 -9.93 0.29 -4.26
CA TYR A 421 -9.95 0.98 -5.56
C TYR A 421 -9.78 0.03 -6.74
N ARG A 422 -9.17 -1.15 -6.56
CA ARG A 422 -8.68 -1.96 -7.69
C ARG A 422 -9.80 -2.66 -8.45
N ASN A 423 -10.85 -3.09 -7.76
CA ASN A 423 -11.99 -3.79 -8.37
C ASN A 423 -13.33 -3.65 -7.60
N LEU A 424 -13.27 -3.53 -6.27
CA LEU A 424 -14.46 -3.51 -5.41
C LEU A 424 -15.37 -2.32 -5.69
N VAL A 425 -14.82 -1.11 -5.69
CA VAL A 425 -15.63 0.11 -5.80
C VAL A 425 -16.35 0.23 -7.17
N SER A 426 -15.75 -0.29 -8.24
CA SER A 426 -16.39 -0.35 -9.57
C SER A 426 -17.60 -1.29 -9.58
N PHE A 427 -17.52 -2.43 -8.89
CA PHE A 427 -18.66 -3.33 -8.72
C PHE A 427 -19.77 -2.69 -7.88
N GLN A 428 -19.40 -2.08 -6.75
CA GLN A 428 -20.34 -1.36 -5.90
C GLN A 428 -21.02 -0.20 -6.65
N ALA A 429 -20.30 0.56 -7.48
CA ALA A 429 -20.88 1.61 -8.30
C ALA A 429 -21.81 1.11 -9.43
N ALA A 430 -21.55 -0.07 -9.98
CA ALA A 430 -22.40 -0.69 -11.00
C ALA A 430 -23.76 -1.18 -10.44
N VAL A 431 -23.74 -1.81 -9.28
CA VAL A 431 -24.91 -2.52 -8.69
C VAL A 431 -25.61 -1.69 -7.60
N PHE A 432 -24.87 -0.82 -6.92
CA PHE A 432 -25.31 0.00 -5.77
C PHE A 432 -24.91 1.49 -5.94
N PRO A 433 -25.28 2.16 -7.05
CA PRO A 433 -24.80 3.51 -7.39
C PRO A 433 -25.19 4.59 -6.38
N ASP A 434 -26.30 4.45 -5.65
CA ASP A 434 -26.69 5.38 -4.59
C ASP A 434 -25.75 5.26 -3.37
N GLN A 435 -25.45 4.03 -2.94
CA GLN A 435 -24.50 3.73 -1.86
C GLN A 435 -23.09 4.17 -2.25
N ALA A 436 -22.63 3.82 -3.46
CA ALA A 436 -21.32 4.22 -3.97
C ALA A 436 -21.21 5.74 -4.17
N SER A 437 -22.30 6.44 -4.49
CA SER A 437 -22.33 7.92 -4.52
C SER A 437 -22.24 8.54 -3.13
N ASP A 438 -22.77 7.86 -2.11
CA ASP A 438 -22.61 8.28 -0.71
C ASP A 438 -21.22 7.96 -0.16
N ILE A 439 -20.61 6.85 -0.56
CA ILE A 439 -19.19 6.53 -0.32
C ILE A 439 -18.30 7.63 -0.90
N ALA A 440 -18.51 7.99 -2.18
CA ALA A 440 -17.78 9.07 -2.83
C ALA A 440 -17.98 10.42 -2.13
N GLN A 441 -19.23 10.80 -1.82
CA GLN A 441 -19.51 12.05 -1.09
C GLN A 441 -18.93 12.03 0.34
N SER A 442 -18.85 10.86 0.98
CA SER A 442 -18.27 10.70 2.32
C SER A 442 -16.79 11.03 2.34
N LEU A 443 -16.05 10.60 1.31
CA LEU A 443 -14.65 10.96 1.10
C LEU A 443 -14.48 12.46 0.82
N VAL A 444 -15.35 13.07 0.00
CA VAL A 444 -15.34 14.53 -0.22
C VAL A 444 -15.63 15.32 1.06
N ASN A 445 -16.57 14.86 1.89
CA ASN A 445 -16.88 15.46 3.19
C ASN A 445 -15.65 15.43 4.12
N ALA A 446 -15.02 14.25 4.27
CA ALA A 446 -13.79 14.09 5.03
C ALA A 446 -12.67 15.00 4.49
N ALA A 447 -12.50 15.03 3.16
CA ALA A 447 -11.46 15.81 2.50
C ALA A 447 -11.64 17.33 2.68
N ARG A 448 -12.87 17.84 2.71
CA ARG A 448 -13.13 19.24 3.03
C ARG A 448 -12.82 19.56 4.50
N GLN A 449 -13.11 18.64 5.41
CA GLN A 449 -12.91 18.80 6.86
C GLN A 449 -11.43 18.73 7.25
N MET A 450 -10.68 17.83 6.63
CA MET A 450 -9.23 17.68 6.79
C MET A 450 -8.42 18.69 5.97
N GLY A 451 -8.92 19.08 4.79
CA GLY A 451 -8.21 19.87 3.78
C GLY A 451 -7.47 19.03 2.73
N SER A 452 -7.47 17.70 2.88
CA SER A 452 -7.02 16.70 1.92
C SER A 452 -7.78 15.39 2.11
N PHE A 453 -7.82 14.52 1.11
CA PHE A 453 -8.37 13.18 1.28
C PHE A 453 -7.59 12.40 2.35
N PRO A 454 -8.26 11.58 3.18
CA PRO A 454 -7.60 10.66 4.10
C PRO A 454 -7.02 9.47 3.32
N ARG A 455 -6.00 8.81 3.88
CA ARG A 455 -5.57 7.46 3.45
C ARG A 455 -5.81 6.48 4.60
N TRP A 456 -6.48 5.38 4.28
CA TRP A 456 -6.92 4.31 5.19
C TRP A 456 -7.59 4.81 6.47
N THR A 457 -8.92 4.89 6.48
CA THR A 457 -9.66 5.50 7.61
C THR A 457 -10.11 4.52 8.68
N VAL A 458 -9.87 4.87 9.95
CA VAL A 458 -10.60 4.29 11.10
C VAL A 458 -11.52 5.35 11.67
N ALA A 459 -12.84 5.11 11.64
CA ALA A 459 -13.83 6.09 12.12
C ALA A 459 -13.63 7.48 11.48
N ASN A 460 -13.20 8.51 12.21
CA ASN A 460 -12.88 9.83 11.67
C ASN A 460 -11.37 10.12 11.51
N GLY A 461 -10.49 9.16 11.83
CA GLY A 461 -9.04 9.30 11.75
C GLY A 461 -8.43 8.75 10.45
N SER A 462 -7.47 9.47 9.89
CA SER A 462 -6.52 8.96 8.88
C SER A 462 -5.39 8.21 9.58
N THR A 463 -5.13 6.99 9.13
CA THR A 463 -4.00 6.17 9.61
C THR A 463 -2.75 6.36 8.76
N ASP A 464 -2.91 6.99 7.58
CA ASP A 464 -1.88 7.23 6.58
C ASP A 464 -1.22 5.94 6.05
N GLN A 465 -1.91 4.81 6.16
CA GLN A 465 -1.63 3.57 5.43
C GLN A 465 -2.38 3.62 4.07
N MET A 466 -2.11 2.83 3.03
CA MET A 466 -0.81 2.27 2.61
C MET A 466 -0.03 3.37 1.86
N ASN A 467 0.68 3.05 0.77
CA ASN A 467 1.26 4.04 -0.14
C ASN A 467 0.24 4.58 -1.17
N GLY A 468 0.67 5.44 -2.10
CA GLY A 468 -0.22 6.07 -3.09
C GLY A 468 -1.12 7.18 -2.52
N ASP A 469 -2.05 7.68 -3.34
CA ASP A 469 -3.20 8.51 -2.91
C ASP A 469 -4.51 8.00 -3.54
N SER A 470 -4.77 6.71 -3.29
CA SER A 470 -5.72 5.81 -3.96
C SER A 470 -7.21 6.24 -3.93
N VAL A 471 -7.57 7.23 -3.11
CA VAL A 471 -8.89 7.89 -3.20
C VAL A 471 -9.15 8.52 -4.58
N GLY A 472 -8.11 8.97 -5.30
CA GLY A 472 -8.23 9.46 -6.68
C GLY A 472 -8.80 8.40 -7.64
N PRO A 473 -8.13 7.24 -7.79
CA PRO A 473 -8.64 6.07 -8.50
C PRO A 473 -9.99 5.55 -8.01
N LEU A 474 -10.21 5.51 -6.69
CA LEU A 474 -11.49 5.06 -6.12
C LEU A 474 -12.64 5.92 -6.65
N LEU A 475 -12.50 7.24 -6.59
CA LEU A 475 -13.50 8.19 -7.06
C LEU A 475 -13.67 8.15 -8.59
N ALA A 476 -12.61 7.96 -9.37
CA ALA A 476 -12.72 7.80 -10.83
C ALA A 476 -13.58 6.58 -11.22
N PHE A 477 -13.37 5.42 -10.59
CA PHE A 477 -14.21 4.25 -10.84
C PHE A 477 -15.67 4.44 -10.40
N THR A 478 -15.95 5.14 -9.30
CA THR A 478 -17.36 5.45 -8.95
C THR A 478 -18.07 6.19 -10.10
N TRP A 479 -17.40 7.20 -10.67
CA TRP A 479 -17.93 8.00 -11.76
C TRP A 479 -18.12 7.19 -13.06
N GLU A 480 -17.17 6.32 -13.38
CA GLU A 480 -17.16 5.50 -14.59
C GLU A 480 -18.23 4.42 -14.57
N PHE A 481 -18.43 3.76 -13.43
CA PHE A 481 -19.35 2.63 -13.30
C PHE A 481 -20.80 3.02 -12.97
N GLY A 482 -21.06 4.26 -12.55
CA GLY A 482 -22.41 4.86 -12.57
C GLY A 482 -22.79 5.70 -11.35
N ALA A 483 -21.99 5.66 -10.29
CA ALA A 483 -22.17 6.46 -9.08
C ALA A 483 -21.69 7.90 -9.33
N ARG A 484 -22.62 8.78 -9.74
CA ARG A 484 -22.34 10.17 -10.15
C ARG A 484 -23.04 11.23 -9.28
N ASP A 485 -23.68 10.84 -8.19
CA ASP A 485 -24.40 11.75 -7.27
C ASP A 485 -23.46 12.22 -6.14
N TRP A 486 -22.40 12.95 -6.46
CA TRP A 486 -21.43 13.51 -5.50
C TRP A 486 -20.67 14.71 -6.11
N ASP A 487 -20.04 15.54 -5.27
CA ASP A 487 -19.35 16.76 -5.72
C ASP A 487 -17.95 16.48 -6.32
N VAL A 488 -17.97 16.08 -7.59
CA VAL A 488 -16.78 15.82 -8.41
C VAL A 488 -15.94 17.06 -8.71
N ASP A 489 -16.52 18.26 -8.68
CA ASP A 489 -15.77 19.49 -8.97
C ASP A 489 -14.97 19.95 -7.74
N GLU A 490 -15.54 19.85 -6.54
CA GLU A 490 -14.81 20.07 -5.27
C GLU A 490 -13.73 19.00 -5.06
N ALA A 491 -14.04 17.73 -5.32
CA ALA A 491 -13.07 16.63 -5.22
C ALA A 491 -11.83 16.89 -6.09
N LEU A 492 -12.03 17.27 -7.35
CA LEU A 492 -10.93 17.61 -8.26
C LEU A 492 -10.14 18.83 -7.77
N ASP A 493 -10.79 19.85 -7.22
CA ASP A 493 -10.08 21.02 -6.68
C ASP A 493 -9.18 20.65 -5.49
N ILE A 494 -9.65 19.77 -4.59
CA ILE A 494 -8.87 19.26 -3.46
C ILE A 494 -7.68 18.41 -3.96
N MET A 495 -7.91 17.43 -4.84
CA MET A 495 -6.85 16.60 -5.43
C MET A 495 -5.76 17.47 -6.07
N ILE A 496 -6.15 18.42 -6.94
CA ILE A 496 -5.18 19.25 -7.66
C ILE A 496 -4.34 20.10 -6.70
N ASP A 497 -4.92 20.60 -5.61
CA ASP A 497 -4.21 21.39 -4.60
C ASP A 497 -3.20 20.54 -3.79
N ASN A 498 -3.58 19.32 -3.39
CA ASN A 498 -2.71 18.39 -2.67
C ASN A 498 -1.65 17.70 -3.54
N ILE A 499 -1.88 17.56 -4.84
CA ILE A 499 -0.92 16.90 -5.73
C ILE A 499 0.06 17.91 -6.34
N VAL A 500 -0.40 19.10 -6.75
CA VAL A 500 0.41 20.09 -7.50
C VAL A 500 0.17 21.55 -7.14
N GLY A 501 -0.65 21.84 -6.13
CA GLY A 501 -0.96 23.19 -5.66
C GLY A 501 -0.18 23.59 -4.40
N ASP A 502 -0.82 24.38 -3.55
CA ASP A 502 -0.18 24.98 -2.38
C ASP A 502 -0.05 23.99 -1.21
N LYS A 503 -0.79 22.88 -1.21
CA LYS A 503 -0.67 21.82 -0.19
C LYS A 503 0.27 20.68 -0.56
N ALA A 504 0.81 20.66 -1.79
CA ALA A 504 1.66 19.56 -2.26
C ALA A 504 2.82 19.23 -1.32
N GLY A 505 2.81 18.01 -0.75
CA GLY A 505 3.81 17.50 0.18
C GLY A 505 3.80 18.16 1.56
N LYS A 506 2.67 18.75 1.98
CA LYS A 506 2.52 19.46 3.26
C LYS A 506 1.49 18.78 4.17
N PRO A 507 1.66 18.89 5.50
CA PRO A 507 0.64 18.51 6.46
C PRO A 507 -0.70 19.19 6.21
N THR A 508 -1.78 18.44 6.36
CA THR A 508 -3.16 18.93 6.40
C THR A 508 -3.77 18.69 7.79
N GLY A 509 -5.07 18.97 7.94
CA GLY A 509 -5.83 18.68 9.15
C GLY A 509 -6.24 17.21 9.24
N GLY A 510 -6.72 16.82 10.42
CA GLY A 510 -7.16 15.45 10.69
C GLY A 510 -7.13 15.11 12.18
N THR A 511 -7.95 14.15 12.63
CA THR A 511 -7.96 13.66 14.02
C THR A 511 -6.82 12.67 14.28
N ASN A 512 -5.58 13.13 14.11
CA ASN A 512 -4.40 12.37 14.48
C ASN A 512 -3.23 13.30 14.89
N THR A 513 -3.47 14.36 15.66
CA THR A 513 -2.42 15.34 16.05
C THR A 513 -1.81 15.12 17.44
N GLY A 514 -2.22 14.08 18.17
CA GLY A 514 -1.68 13.75 19.48
C GLY A 514 -0.30 13.08 19.42
N ALA A 515 0.63 13.51 20.26
CA ALA A 515 1.88 12.80 20.48
C ALA A 515 1.70 11.72 21.56
N GLY A 516 1.73 10.44 21.18
CA GLY A 516 1.72 9.33 22.14
C GLY A 516 1.31 7.98 21.58
N GLY A 517 2.28 7.12 21.29
CA GLY A 517 2.05 5.74 20.86
C GLY A 517 3.33 4.90 20.97
N ALA A 518 3.55 4.25 22.12
CA ALA A 518 4.73 3.41 22.33
C ALA A 518 4.58 2.08 21.55
N GLY A 519 5.20 1.98 20.37
CA GLY A 519 4.91 0.90 19.40
C GLY A 519 6.09 0.21 18.71
N GLY A 520 7.34 0.66 18.89
CA GLY A 520 8.56 -0.12 18.59
C GLY A 520 8.90 -0.47 17.13
N MET A 521 8.06 -0.12 16.13
CA MET A 521 8.33 -0.40 14.71
C MET A 521 8.75 0.84 13.92
N THR A 522 8.09 1.99 14.10
CA THR A 522 8.57 3.28 13.59
C THR A 522 8.48 4.38 14.66
N ASN A 523 9.62 5.03 14.95
CA ASN A 523 9.65 6.31 15.68
C ASN A 523 9.35 7.50 14.74
N VAL A 524 8.84 7.24 13.53
CA VAL A 524 8.67 8.22 12.45
C VAL A 524 7.19 8.30 12.12
N ARG A 525 6.51 9.21 12.82
CA ARG A 525 5.15 9.59 12.48
C ARG A 525 5.21 10.66 11.40
N LEU A 526 4.84 10.32 10.17
CA LEU A 526 4.58 11.34 9.17
C LEU A 526 3.32 12.13 9.59
N PRO A 527 3.27 13.44 9.35
CA PRO A 527 2.06 14.20 9.55
C PRO A 527 1.08 13.93 8.40
N ILE A 528 -0.22 13.85 8.70
CA ILE A 528 -1.30 13.59 7.72
C ILE A 528 -1.11 14.45 6.48
N MET A 529 -1.03 13.80 5.33
CA MET A 529 -1.05 14.42 4.01
C MET A 529 -1.50 13.40 2.96
N GLU A 530 -2.34 13.83 2.02
CA GLU A 530 -2.86 12.97 0.94
C GLU A 530 -1.74 12.42 0.05
N ARG A 531 -0.76 13.25 -0.34
CA ARG A 531 0.35 12.82 -1.22
C ARG A 531 1.75 13.04 -0.60
N PRO A 532 2.28 12.07 0.18
CA PRO A 532 3.65 12.09 0.69
C PRO A 532 4.72 12.35 -0.38
N GLY A 533 5.67 13.23 -0.07
CA GLY A 533 6.79 13.57 -0.95
C GLY A 533 6.40 14.20 -2.30
N ALA A 534 5.19 14.75 -2.46
CA ALA A 534 4.75 15.31 -3.73
C ALA A 534 5.67 16.42 -4.29
N ASP A 535 6.40 17.16 -3.45
CA ASP A 535 7.39 18.14 -3.90
C ASP A 535 8.61 17.49 -4.60
N TYR A 536 9.03 16.29 -4.15
CA TYR A 536 10.03 15.47 -4.84
C TYR A 536 9.44 14.92 -6.14
N TYR A 537 8.26 14.30 -6.10
CA TYR A 537 7.62 13.72 -7.29
C TYR A 537 7.40 14.79 -8.38
N ASN A 538 6.93 15.98 -8.00
CA ASN A 538 6.73 17.13 -8.89
C ASN A 538 8.04 17.70 -9.47
N ARG A 539 9.17 17.54 -8.76
CA ARG A 539 10.49 18.05 -9.20
C ARG A 539 11.26 17.04 -10.05
N TYR A 540 11.22 15.77 -9.68
CA TYR A 540 12.06 14.72 -10.25
C TYR A 540 11.30 13.84 -11.27
N HIS A 541 9.96 13.89 -11.26
CA HIS A 541 9.07 13.04 -12.05
C HIS A 541 9.13 11.55 -11.67
N TYR A 542 9.60 11.23 -10.47
CA TYR A 542 9.55 9.93 -9.82
C TYR A 542 9.69 10.16 -8.32
N ALA A 543 9.35 9.16 -7.50
CA ALA A 543 9.58 9.17 -6.06
C ALA A 543 11.00 8.59 -5.76
N PRO A 544 12.02 9.43 -5.49
CA PRO A 544 13.35 8.95 -5.13
C PRO A 544 13.35 8.10 -3.85
N GLN A 545 14.38 7.28 -3.67
CA GLN A 545 14.64 6.55 -2.43
C GLN A 545 15.08 7.50 -1.31
N VAL A 546 14.10 8.17 -0.70
CA VAL A 546 14.24 9.18 0.37
C VAL A 546 13.13 9.05 1.41
N ARG A 547 13.38 9.59 2.60
CA ARG A 547 12.49 9.46 3.76
C ARG A 547 11.03 9.93 3.57
N PRO A 548 10.71 10.93 2.73
CA PRO A 548 9.32 11.28 2.41
C PRO A 548 8.47 10.18 1.74
N PHE A 549 9.07 9.08 1.29
CA PHE A 549 8.39 7.90 0.75
C PHE A 549 8.70 6.65 1.60
N GLN A 550 8.74 6.82 2.92
CA GLN A 550 8.89 5.72 3.88
C GLN A 550 7.53 5.39 4.49
N GLU A 551 7.18 4.10 4.48
CA GLU A 551 6.04 3.51 5.19
C GLU A 551 6.47 2.73 6.44
N ASP A 552 5.52 1.98 7.02
CA ASP A 552 5.70 0.93 8.04
C ASP A 552 7.02 0.15 7.87
N HIS A 553 7.22 -0.39 6.67
CA HIS A 553 8.16 -1.48 6.49
C HIS A 553 9.49 -1.10 5.84
N MET A 554 9.50 -0.18 4.88
CA MET A 554 10.71 0.37 4.25
C MET A 554 10.44 1.64 3.44
N VAL A 555 11.43 2.11 2.68
CA VAL A 555 11.27 3.17 1.68
C VAL A 555 10.81 2.58 0.36
N THR A 556 9.67 3.03 -0.17
CA THR A 556 8.94 2.35 -1.24
C THR A 556 8.69 3.25 -2.47
N GLY A 557 9.66 4.13 -2.73
CA GLY A 557 9.64 5.10 -3.84
C GLY A 557 9.41 4.53 -5.26
N ALA A 558 9.65 3.24 -5.52
CA ALA A 558 9.27 2.64 -6.80
C ALA A 558 7.76 2.40 -6.86
N SER A 559 7.18 1.72 -5.88
CA SER A 559 5.71 1.56 -5.75
C SER A 559 5.00 2.92 -5.76
N TYR A 560 5.46 3.87 -4.95
CA TYR A 560 4.95 5.25 -4.96
C TYR A 560 4.97 5.93 -6.34
N THR A 561 5.92 5.62 -7.22
CA THR A 561 5.94 6.19 -8.59
C THR A 561 4.91 5.52 -9.50
N LEU A 562 4.56 4.26 -9.24
CA LEU A 562 3.60 3.48 -10.02
C LEU A 562 2.17 3.79 -9.59
N GLU A 563 1.89 3.76 -8.28
CA GLU A 563 0.63 4.22 -7.68
C GLU A 563 0.31 5.65 -8.16
N TYR A 564 1.21 6.62 -7.93
CA TYR A 564 0.99 8.01 -8.38
C TYR A 564 0.85 8.17 -9.90
N SER A 565 1.27 7.20 -10.71
CA SER A 565 0.99 7.19 -12.16
C SER A 565 -0.46 6.80 -12.45
N VAL A 566 -1.01 5.81 -11.74
CA VAL A 566 -2.43 5.41 -11.79
C VAL A 566 -3.31 6.50 -11.18
N ASP A 567 -2.90 7.10 -10.06
CA ASP A 567 -3.58 8.22 -9.42
C ASP A 567 -3.65 9.44 -10.36
N ASP A 568 -2.52 9.80 -10.98
CA ASP A 568 -2.49 10.90 -11.95
C ASP A 568 -3.31 10.59 -13.22
N PHE A 569 -3.40 9.33 -13.67
CA PHE A 569 -4.29 8.95 -14.79
C PHE A 569 -5.76 9.15 -14.43
N SER A 570 -6.16 8.74 -13.22
CA SER A 570 -7.53 8.87 -12.68
C SER A 570 -7.95 10.33 -12.52
N VAL A 571 -7.05 11.19 -12.04
CA VAL A 571 -7.27 12.66 -12.01
C VAL A 571 -7.38 13.22 -13.43
N ALA A 572 -6.62 12.70 -14.40
CA ALA A 572 -6.67 13.17 -15.78
C ALA A 572 -8.01 12.89 -16.47
N THR A 573 -8.60 11.72 -16.22
CA THR A 573 -9.86 11.29 -16.86
C THR A 573 -11.05 12.02 -16.26
N LEU A 574 -11.14 12.13 -14.93
CA LEU A 574 -12.10 12.98 -14.24
C LEU A 574 -12.00 14.44 -14.71
N ALA A 575 -10.79 15.00 -14.79
CA ALA A 575 -10.58 16.35 -15.31
C ALA A 575 -11.00 16.49 -16.78
N ALA A 576 -10.87 15.45 -17.62
CA ALA A 576 -11.33 15.47 -19.01
C ALA A 576 -12.86 15.47 -19.08
N GLU A 577 -13.53 14.60 -18.32
CA GLU A 577 -15.00 14.54 -18.20
C GLU A 577 -15.61 15.86 -17.69
N ARG A 578 -14.92 16.56 -16.77
CA ARG A 578 -15.31 17.91 -16.30
C ARG A 578 -14.87 19.05 -17.23
N GLY A 579 -14.35 18.76 -18.43
CA GLY A 579 -13.96 19.77 -19.43
C GLY A 579 -12.70 20.57 -19.08
N ARG A 580 -11.94 20.18 -18.04
CA ARG A 580 -10.74 20.85 -17.53
C ARG A 580 -9.50 20.47 -18.35
N ALA A 581 -9.55 20.64 -19.67
CA ALA A 581 -8.60 20.07 -20.64
C ALA A 581 -7.10 20.36 -20.39
N LYS A 582 -6.75 21.52 -19.81
CA LYS A 582 -5.35 21.83 -19.42
C LYS A 582 -4.87 20.96 -18.25
N THR A 583 -5.73 20.75 -17.26
CA THR A 583 -5.49 19.86 -16.13
C THR A 583 -5.38 18.42 -16.62
N ALA A 584 -6.37 17.96 -17.39
CA ALA A 584 -6.35 16.63 -18.00
C ALA A 584 -5.04 16.35 -18.74
N LYS A 585 -4.58 17.27 -19.61
CA LYS A 585 -3.29 17.10 -20.30
C LYS A 585 -2.10 17.02 -19.34
N LYS A 586 -2.03 17.90 -18.32
CA LYS A 586 -0.95 17.89 -17.33
C LYS A 586 -0.88 16.55 -16.59
N PHE A 587 -2.03 16.00 -16.21
CA PHE A 587 -2.11 14.75 -15.46
C PHE A 587 -1.90 13.52 -16.36
N TYR A 588 -2.38 13.51 -17.61
CA TYR A 588 -1.98 12.50 -18.60
C TYR A 588 -0.46 12.48 -18.86
N ASP A 589 0.21 13.65 -18.90
CA ASP A 589 1.67 13.70 -19.04
C ASP A 589 2.41 13.11 -17.81
N ARG A 590 1.78 13.13 -16.63
CA ARG A 590 2.35 12.61 -15.37
C ARG A 590 2.06 11.14 -15.13
N ALA A 591 0.90 10.64 -15.59
CA ALA A 591 0.58 9.22 -15.62
C ALA A 591 1.65 8.36 -16.33
N GLN A 592 2.54 8.97 -17.10
CA GLN A 592 3.63 8.30 -17.81
C GLN A 592 4.95 8.28 -17.01
N TYR A 593 4.93 8.68 -15.73
CA TYR A 593 6.13 8.77 -14.89
C TYR A 593 6.66 7.39 -14.44
N TRP A 594 5.86 6.32 -14.50
CA TRP A 594 6.33 4.93 -14.43
C TRP A 594 7.53 4.65 -15.35
N GLN A 595 7.57 5.30 -16.53
CA GLN A 595 8.65 5.15 -17.53
C GLN A 595 10.01 5.63 -17.03
N ASN A 596 10.04 6.40 -15.93
CA ASN A 596 11.27 6.80 -15.27
C ASN A 596 11.91 5.65 -14.49
N LEU A 597 11.13 4.69 -13.97
CA LEU A 597 11.67 3.53 -13.27
C LEU A 597 12.26 2.46 -14.20
N TRP A 598 11.92 2.48 -15.49
CA TRP A 598 12.42 1.46 -16.41
C TRP A 598 13.93 1.56 -16.61
N ASN A 599 14.70 0.61 -16.08
CA ASN A 599 16.13 0.49 -16.31
C ASN A 599 16.40 -0.39 -17.54
N PRO A 600 16.83 0.17 -18.69
CA PRO A 600 17.16 -0.60 -19.88
C PRO A 600 18.36 -1.56 -19.70
N THR A 601 19.22 -1.35 -18.71
CA THR A 601 20.32 -2.27 -18.36
C THR A 601 19.81 -3.53 -17.66
N ALA A 602 18.85 -3.37 -16.73
CA ALA A 602 18.28 -4.46 -15.94
C ALA A 602 17.03 -5.11 -16.61
N ASN A 603 16.48 -4.49 -17.66
CA ASN A 603 15.24 -4.91 -18.33
C ASN A 603 14.03 -5.04 -17.37
N GLY A 604 13.91 -4.11 -16.43
CA GLY A 604 12.82 -4.07 -15.48
C GLY A 604 12.72 -2.71 -14.83
N ILE A 605 11.73 -2.55 -13.98
CA ILE A 605 11.65 -1.38 -13.10
C ILE A 605 12.68 -1.51 -11.98
N GLN A 606 13.28 -0.39 -11.60
CA GLN A 606 14.09 -0.27 -10.40
C GLN A 606 13.86 1.11 -9.77
N PRO A 607 13.95 1.26 -8.44
CA PRO A 607 13.94 2.56 -7.79
C PRO A 607 15.09 3.46 -8.27
N ARG A 608 14.94 4.78 -8.10
CA ARG A 608 16.00 5.76 -8.36
C ARG A 608 16.37 6.55 -7.10
N ASP A 609 17.61 7.04 -7.02
CA ASP A 609 18.03 7.98 -5.96
C ASP A 609 17.74 9.45 -6.31
N LEU A 610 18.08 10.39 -5.42
CA LEU A 610 17.96 11.85 -5.66
C LEU A 610 18.80 12.38 -6.83
N GLY A 611 19.83 11.65 -7.26
CA GLY A 611 20.66 11.99 -8.42
C GLY A 611 20.07 11.50 -9.74
N GLY A 612 19.00 10.69 -9.69
CA GLY A 612 18.43 10.01 -10.86
C GLY A 612 19.09 8.68 -11.16
N ARG A 613 19.98 8.16 -10.32
CA ARG A 613 20.70 6.90 -10.59
C ARG A 613 19.82 5.70 -10.25
N PHE A 614 19.90 4.66 -11.08
CA PHE A 614 19.52 3.30 -10.71
C PHE A 614 20.59 2.66 -9.79
N PRO A 615 20.27 1.55 -9.09
CA PRO A 615 21.29 0.76 -8.41
C PRO A 615 22.26 0.11 -9.41
N ASP A 616 23.51 -0.14 -9.01
CA ASP A 616 24.53 -0.76 -9.87
C ASP A 616 24.36 -2.29 -10.06
N ASN A 617 23.21 -2.89 -9.67
CA ASN A 617 22.92 -4.30 -9.94
C ASN A 617 22.20 -4.48 -11.29
N ALA A 618 22.60 -5.53 -12.03
CA ALA A 618 22.04 -5.83 -13.36
C ALA A 618 20.75 -6.69 -13.32
N ASP A 619 20.35 -7.14 -12.13
CA ASP A 619 19.14 -7.93 -11.89
C ASP A 619 18.14 -7.06 -11.10
N PRO A 620 16.93 -6.79 -11.64
CA PRO A 620 15.94 -5.95 -10.96
C PRO A 620 15.41 -6.59 -9.69
N ASN A 621 15.44 -7.92 -9.57
CA ASN A 621 14.77 -8.70 -8.52
C ASN A 621 15.72 -9.06 -7.35
N GLN A 622 16.99 -8.60 -7.39
CA GLN A 622 17.92 -8.72 -6.28
C GLN A 622 17.84 -7.54 -5.32
N GLN A 623 17.96 -7.80 -4.02
CA GLN A 623 18.04 -6.75 -3.01
C GLN A 623 19.19 -5.79 -3.31
N TYR A 624 18.93 -4.49 -3.26
CA TYR A 624 19.87 -3.47 -3.72
C TYR A 624 21.11 -3.35 -2.80
N PRO A 625 22.19 -2.68 -3.24
CA PRO A 625 23.37 -2.46 -2.39
C PRO A 625 23.10 -1.49 -1.23
N ALA A 626 23.76 -1.68 -0.08
CA ALA A 626 23.65 -0.78 1.09
C ALA A 626 24.05 0.68 0.81
N SER A 627 24.78 0.93 -0.27
CA SER A 627 25.15 2.26 -0.75
C SER A 627 24.07 2.95 -1.60
N PHE A 628 22.92 2.31 -1.84
CA PHE A 628 21.86 2.81 -2.72
C PHE A 628 20.67 3.42 -1.95
N GLY A 629 20.59 4.76 -2.00
CA GLY A 629 19.45 5.53 -1.49
C GLY A 629 19.28 5.50 0.03
N TYR A 630 18.15 6.06 0.50
CA TYR A 630 17.65 5.82 1.84
C TYR A 630 16.92 4.48 1.89
N ARG A 631 17.07 3.74 3.00
CA ARG A 631 16.46 2.41 3.20
C ARG A 631 15.27 2.39 4.13
N GLY A 632 15.13 3.38 5.03
CA GLY A 632 14.14 3.34 6.11
C GLY A 632 14.53 2.35 7.20
N ASN A 633 13.54 1.85 7.93
CA ASN A 633 13.65 0.51 8.53
C ASN A 633 13.52 -0.53 7.40
N VAL A 634 13.91 -1.78 7.66
CA VAL A 634 13.71 -2.87 6.70
C VAL A 634 13.27 -4.07 7.50
N TYR A 635 12.05 -4.52 7.22
CA TYR A 635 11.52 -5.81 7.67
C TYR A 635 11.45 -6.74 6.46
N ASP A 636 11.30 -8.05 6.70
CA ASP A 636 11.22 -9.06 5.66
C ASP A 636 9.84 -9.09 4.97
N LEU A 637 9.35 -7.91 4.55
CA LEU A 637 8.07 -7.67 3.87
C LEU A 637 8.31 -7.00 2.51
N GLY A 638 9.21 -7.57 1.71
CA GLY A 638 9.47 -7.18 0.32
C GLY A 638 10.91 -6.76 0.01
N GLN A 639 11.10 -6.26 -1.21
CA GLN A 639 12.38 -5.74 -1.73
C GLN A 639 12.47 -4.22 -1.50
N GLN A 640 13.65 -3.70 -1.15
CA GLN A 640 13.85 -2.25 -0.95
C GLN A 640 13.30 -1.48 -2.16
N GLY A 641 12.42 -0.51 -1.91
CA GLY A 641 11.83 0.31 -2.96
C GLY A 641 10.41 -0.09 -3.35
N PHE A 642 9.94 -1.26 -2.91
CA PHE A 642 8.60 -1.77 -3.17
C PHE A 642 7.84 -2.03 -1.87
N GLU A 643 6.56 -1.70 -1.84
CA GLU A 643 5.67 -1.94 -0.69
C GLU A 643 5.09 -3.35 -0.80
N GLU A 644 5.33 -4.17 0.22
CA GLU A 644 4.83 -5.55 0.35
C GLU A 644 5.06 -6.42 -0.91
N GLY A 645 6.16 -6.17 -1.63
CA GLY A 645 6.44 -6.91 -2.86
C GLY A 645 7.81 -6.63 -3.44
N ASN A 646 7.97 -6.91 -4.74
CA ASN A 646 9.24 -6.73 -5.44
C ASN A 646 9.08 -6.20 -6.87
N ALA A 647 10.22 -5.95 -7.53
CA ALA A 647 10.27 -5.37 -8.87
C ALA A 647 9.55 -6.20 -9.95
N GLU A 648 9.38 -7.51 -9.78
CA GLU A 648 8.67 -8.37 -10.74
C GLU A 648 7.15 -8.30 -10.58
N GLN A 649 6.66 -8.17 -9.35
CA GLN A 649 5.23 -7.97 -9.06
C GLN A 649 4.79 -6.58 -9.54
N TYR A 650 5.51 -5.53 -9.12
CA TYR A 650 5.18 -4.15 -9.49
C TYR A 650 5.43 -3.79 -10.97
N VAL A 651 6.16 -4.61 -11.77
CA VAL A 651 6.41 -4.28 -13.19
C VAL A 651 5.12 -4.19 -14.01
N TRP A 652 4.09 -4.91 -13.58
CA TRP A 652 2.78 -4.98 -14.24
C TRP A 652 1.86 -3.83 -13.88
N MET A 653 2.20 -3.04 -12.85
CA MET A 653 1.40 -1.93 -12.34
C MET A 653 1.48 -0.68 -13.24
N VAL A 654 1.02 -0.86 -14.48
CA VAL A 654 0.84 0.17 -15.51
C VAL A 654 -0.46 -0.10 -16.28
N PRO A 655 -1.62 -0.24 -15.59
CA PRO A 655 -2.86 -0.69 -16.22
C PRO A 655 -3.36 0.28 -17.31
N ASP A 656 -3.08 1.58 -17.18
CA ASP A 656 -3.40 2.60 -18.18
C ASP A 656 -2.55 2.45 -19.47
N ASN A 657 -1.32 1.95 -19.38
CA ASN A 657 -0.38 1.91 -20.51
C ASN A 657 0.34 0.56 -20.71
N LEU A 658 -0.40 -0.54 -20.63
CA LEU A 658 0.08 -1.88 -20.95
C LEU A 658 0.68 -1.98 -22.37
N ALA A 659 0.19 -1.23 -23.36
CA ALA A 659 0.80 -1.16 -24.69
C ALA A 659 2.19 -0.49 -24.72
N GLY A 660 2.46 0.45 -23.80
CA GLY A 660 3.78 1.06 -23.59
C GLY A 660 4.71 0.11 -22.84
N LEU A 661 4.22 -0.52 -21.77
CA LEU A 661 4.95 -1.52 -20.99
C LEU A 661 5.38 -2.71 -21.87
N THR A 662 4.46 -3.22 -22.70
CA THR A 662 4.72 -4.30 -23.67
C THR A 662 5.89 -3.95 -24.61
N LYS A 663 6.02 -2.68 -25.04
CA LYS A 663 7.13 -2.23 -25.88
C LYS A 663 8.44 -2.12 -25.10
N ALA A 664 8.37 -1.67 -23.84
CA ALA A 664 9.52 -1.62 -22.95
C ALA A 664 10.10 -3.03 -22.69
N MET A 665 9.25 -4.04 -22.53
CA MET A 665 9.65 -5.45 -22.40
C MET A 665 10.23 -6.07 -23.69
N GLY A 666 10.10 -5.40 -24.84
CA GLY A 666 10.59 -5.86 -26.14
C GLY A 666 9.53 -6.40 -27.11
N GLY A 667 8.25 -6.23 -26.78
CA GLY A 667 7.11 -6.60 -27.62
C GLY A 667 6.32 -7.79 -27.05
N LYS A 668 5.17 -8.08 -27.68
CA LYS A 668 4.18 -9.05 -27.19
C LYS A 668 4.76 -10.41 -26.81
N SER A 669 5.63 -11.00 -27.64
CA SER A 669 6.21 -12.32 -27.36
C SER A 669 7.09 -12.33 -26.11
N ALA A 670 7.85 -11.25 -25.86
CA ALA A 670 8.67 -11.13 -24.66
C ALA A 670 7.82 -10.88 -23.40
N ALA A 671 6.78 -10.04 -23.52
CA ALA A 671 5.83 -9.81 -22.44
C ALA A 671 5.05 -11.09 -22.08
N VAL A 672 4.54 -11.84 -23.06
CA VAL A 672 3.89 -13.15 -22.85
C VAL A 672 4.84 -14.13 -22.17
N GLN A 673 6.09 -14.25 -22.61
CA GLN A 673 7.06 -15.16 -21.98
C GLN A 673 7.38 -14.77 -20.53
N ARG A 674 7.50 -13.46 -20.24
CA ARG A 674 7.71 -12.95 -18.89
C ARG A 674 6.50 -13.25 -17.99
N LEU A 675 5.28 -13.01 -18.50
CA LEU A 675 4.03 -13.25 -17.80
C LEU A 675 3.77 -14.77 -17.58
N ASP A 676 4.04 -15.60 -18.58
CA ASP A 676 4.01 -17.07 -18.45
C ASP A 676 4.99 -17.53 -17.34
N THR A 677 6.18 -16.92 -17.24
CA THR A 677 7.16 -17.24 -16.18
C THR A 677 6.67 -16.79 -14.81
N PHE A 678 6.21 -15.54 -14.70
CA PHE A 678 5.69 -14.93 -13.47
C PHE A 678 4.53 -15.72 -12.84
N LEU A 679 3.67 -16.28 -13.69
CA LEU A 679 2.49 -17.06 -13.29
C LEU A 679 2.77 -18.56 -13.13
N SER A 680 3.85 -19.10 -13.73
CA SER A 680 4.10 -20.56 -13.78
C SER A 680 4.33 -21.27 -12.44
N THR A 681 4.63 -20.54 -11.37
CA THR A 681 4.96 -21.08 -10.05
C THR A 681 4.35 -20.28 -8.88
N GLY A 682 3.53 -19.26 -9.17
CA GLY A 682 3.10 -18.22 -8.22
C GLY A 682 1.68 -18.34 -7.67
N LEU A 683 0.90 -19.36 -8.03
CA LEU A 683 -0.47 -19.52 -7.47
C LEU A 683 -0.41 -20.10 -6.05
N THR A 684 0.14 -19.32 -5.13
CA THR A 684 0.39 -19.65 -3.73
C THR A 684 -0.65 -18.99 -2.82
N ARG A 685 -0.64 -19.37 -1.54
CA ARG A 685 -1.46 -18.77 -0.48
C ARG A 685 -0.53 -18.21 0.59
N GLY A 686 -0.81 -17.02 1.09
CA GLY A 686 0.03 -16.31 2.05
C GLY A 686 1.13 -15.46 1.41
N ALA A 687 1.41 -14.32 2.05
CA ALA A 687 2.40 -13.30 1.71
C ALA A 687 3.88 -13.77 1.61
N ASP A 688 4.23 -14.63 0.64
CA ASP A 688 5.62 -14.74 0.16
C ASP A 688 5.92 -13.58 -0.82
N VAL A 689 6.19 -12.42 -0.24
CA VAL A 689 6.53 -11.19 -0.96
C VAL A 689 8.00 -11.14 -1.42
N GLY A 690 8.78 -12.17 -1.07
CA GLY A 690 10.20 -12.29 -1.40
C GLY A 690 10.49 -12.98 -2.74
N VAL A 691 9.50 -13.61 -3.37
CA VAL A 691 9.66 -14.33 -4.65
C VAL A 691 9.22 -13.50 -5.86
N PRO A 692 9.95 -13.54 -6.99
CA PRO A 692 9.61 -12.80 -8.22
C PRO A 692 8.55 -13.57 -9.05
N TYR A 693 7.46 -13.96 -8.40
CA TYR A 693 6.30 -14.62 -8.98
C TYR A 693 5.04 -13.91 -8.52
N MET A 694 3.92 -14.18 -9.18
CA MET A 694 2.62 -13.70 -8.72
C MET A 694 2.39 -14.13 -7.27
N ASN A 695 1.71 -13.29 -6.49
CA ASN A 695 1.05 -13.68 -5.26
C ASN A 695 -0.32 -12.98 -5.20
N LEU A 696 -1.41 -13.76 -5.20
CA LEU A 696 -2.77 -13.18 -5.17
C LEU A 696 -3.19 -12.71 -3.75
N ASP A 697 -2.39 -12.98 -2.72
CA ASP A 697 -2.45 -12.32 -1.40
C ASP A 697 -1.75 -10.96 -1.40
N ASN A 698 -1.61 -10.31 -2.58
CA ASN A 698 -0.96 -9.01 -2.76
C ASN A 698 -1.65 -8.21 -3.88
N GLU A 699 -2.13 -7.04 -3.53
CA GLU A 699 -3.04 -6.18 -4.30
C GLU A 699 -2.45 -5.66 -5.64
N PRO A 700 -1.13 -5.42 -5.80
CA PRO A 700 -0.51 -5.10 -7.09
C PRO A 700 -0.74 -6.17 -8.16
N ASP A 701 -0.93 -7.43 -7.78
CA ASP A 701 -1.05 -8.55 -8.72
C ASP A 701 -2.50 -8.81 -9.20
N PHE A 702 -3.52 -8.13 -8.64
CA PHE A 702 -4.93 -8.40 -8.95
C PHE A 702 -5.26 -8.28 -10.45
N GLY A 703 -4.77 -7.26 -11.18
CA GLY A 703 -5.05 -7.13 -12.63
C GLY A 703 -4.26 -8.10 -13.52
N VAL A 704 -3.17 -8.69 -13.01
CA VAL A 704 -2.13 -9.32 -13.83
C VAL A 704 -2.62 -10.43 -14.77
N PRO A 705 -3.56 -11.34 -14.38
CA PRO A 705 -4.10 -12.35 -15.28
C PRO A 705 -4.83 -11.79 -16.52
N TRP A 706 -5.42 -10.60 -16.43
CA TRP A 706 -6.12 -9.96 -17.56
C TRP A 706 -5.20 -9.21 -18.52
N ILE A 707 -3.93 -9.00 -18.17
CA ILE A 707 -2.90 -8.42 -19.06
C ILE A 707 -2.74 -9.25 -20.36
N TYR A 708 -2.95 -10.57 -20.33
CA TYR A 708 -2.93 -11.38 -21.55
C TYR A 708 -3.97 -10.93 -22.60
N ASN A 709 -5.10 -10.31 -22.21
CA ASN A 709 -6.05 -9.70 -23.16
C ASN A 709 -5.39 -8.57 -23.97
N TYR A 710 -4.57 -7.74 -23.34
CA TYR A 710 -3.78 -6.68 -23.98
C TYR A 710 -2.64 -7.23 -24.85
N LEU A 711 -2.22 -8.47 -24.61
CA LEU A 711 -1.22 -9.17 -25.42
C LEU A 711 -1.82 -9.96 -26.60
N GLY A 712 -3.16 -10.12 -26.65
CA GLY A 712 -3.85 -10.93 -27.65
C GLY A 712 -3.80 -12.43 -27.34
N ARG A 713 -3.89 -12.78 -26.04
CA ARG A 713 -3.93 -14.15 -25.50
C ARG A 713 -5.10 -14.34 -24.51
N PRO A 714 -6.36 -14.02 -24.88
CA PRO A 714 -7.52 -14.25 -24.01
C PRO A 714 -7.67 -15.71 -23.55
N ASP A 715 -7.11 -16.65 -24.32
CA ASP A 715 -6.99 -18.05 -23.94
C ASP A 715 -6.18 -18.26 -22.64
N ARG A 716 -5.13 -17.47 -22.41
CA ARG A 716 -4.32 -17.55 -21.18
C ARG A 716 -4.94 -16.80 -20.02
N THR A 717 -5.63 -15.67 -20.25
CA THR A 717 -6.46 -15.06 -19.21
C THR A 717 -7.48 -16.06 -18.71
N SER A 718 -8.23 -16.72 -19.61
CA SER A 718 -9.24 -17.71 -19.20
C SER A 718 -8.61 -18.88 -18.46
N GLU A 719 -7.49 -19.42 -18.94
CA GLU A 719 -6.79 -20.55 -18.31
C GLU A 719 -6.24 -20.25 -16.90
N VAL A 720 -5.66 -19.05 -16.69
CA VAL A 720 -5.08 -18.65 -15.40
C VAL A 720 -6.14 -18.20 -14.41
N VAL A 721 -7.17 -17.47 -14.86
CA VAL A 721 -8.28 -17.05 -13.98
C VAL A 721 -9.09 -18.27 -13.52
N ASP A 722 -9.30 -19.25 -14.40
CA ASP A 722 -9.84 -20.57 -14.07
C ASP A 722 -8.98 -21.28 -12.99
N GLU A 723 -7.67 -21.40 -13.20
CA GLU A 723 -6.78 -22.02 -12.20
C GLU A 723 -6.81 -21.30 -10.83
N ILE A 724 -6.86 -19.97 -10.84
CA ILE A 724 -6.98 -19.14 -9.64
C ILE A 724 -8.30 -19.39 -8.90
N THR A 725 -9.45 -19.26 -9.58
CA THR A 725 -10.76 -19.37 -8.93
C THR A 725 -11.03 -20.80 -8.43
N GLN A 726 -10.48 -21.81 -9.11
CA GLN A 726 -10.57 -23.20 -8.68
C GLN A 726 -9.65 -23.56 -7.49
N SER A 727 -8.48 -22.93 -7.35
CA SER A 727 -7.45 -23.36 -6.37
C SER A 727 -7.29 -22.45 -5.15
N LEU A 728 -7.55 -21.14 -5.29
CA LEU A 728 -7.30 -20.12 -4.27
C LEU A 728 -8.55 -19.69 -3.49
N PHE A 729 -9.75 -20.06 -3.93
CA PHE A 729 -11.00 -19.64 -3.31
C PHE A 729 -11.87 -20.80 -2.79
N GLY A 730 -12.76 -20.51 -1.84
CA GLY A 730 -13.64 -21.49 -1.19
C GLY A 730 -14.59 -20.87 -0.16
N TYR A 731 -15.36 -21.71 0.56
CA TYR A 731 -16.32 -21.27 1.59
C TYR A 731 -16.06 -21.87 2.99
N GLN A 732 -14.96 -22.62 3.14
CA GLN A 732 -14.59 -23.26 4.41
C GLN A 732 -13.86 -22.26 5.32
N PRO A 733 -13.82 -22.50 6.66
CA PRO A 733 -13.11 -21.60 7.58
C PRO A 733 -11.66 -21.34 7.21
N SER A 734 -10.97 -22.35 6.66
CA SER A 734 -9.64 -22.23 6.08
C SER A 734 -9.67 -22.26 4.56
N GLY A 735 -8.95 -21.34 3.91
CA GLY A 735 -8.68 -21.40 2.47
C GLY A 735 -9.80 -20.88 1.57
N SER A 736 -10.66 -20.01 2.09
CA SER A 736 -11.71 -19.33 1.33
C SER A 736 -11.21 -18.23 0.41
N GLU A 737 -10.10 -17.59 0.76
CA GLU A 737 -9.37 -16.59 -0.03
C GLU A 737 -7.84 -16.89 0.09
N PRO A 738 -6.97 -16.46 -0.84
CA PRO A 738 -5.52 -16.75 -0.78
C PRO A 738 -4.80 -16.10 0.41
N GLY A 739 -5.30 -14.95 0.89
CA GLY A 739 -5.07 -14.45 2.23
C GLY A 739 -6.05 -13.35 2.59
N ASN A 740 -5.59 -12.18 3.05
CA ASN A 740 -6.46 -11.13 3.61
C ASN A 740 -7.61 -10.75 2.65
N ASP A 741 -8.83 -10.55 3.16
CA ASP A 741 -9.94 -10.08 2.31
C ASP A 741 -9.88 -8.57 2.00
N ASP A 742 -9.15 -7.81 2.83
CA ASP A 742 -8.98 -6.35 2.82
C ASP A 742 -10.25 -5.59 2.42
N LEU A 743 -11.22 -5.69 3.34
CA LEU A 743 -12.56 -5.10 3.28
C LEU A 743 -13.41 -5.53 2.06
N GLY A 744 -13.12 -6.68 1.48
CA GLY A 744 -13.85 -7.27 0.36
C GLY A 744 -13.16 -7.10 -0.99
N ALA A 745 -11.95 -6.54 -1.05
CA ALA A 745 -11.20 -6.33 -2.29
C ALA A 745 -10.83 -7.67 -2.97
N LEU A 746 -10.43 -8.66 -2.18
CA LEU A 746 -10.04 -9.99 -2.67
C LEU A 746 -11.26 -10.90 -2.90
N ALA A 747 -12.30 -10.81 -2.08
CA ALA A 747 -13.57 -11.45 -2.39
C ALA A 747 -14.21 -10.91 -3.68
N ASN A 748 -14.12 -9.61 -3.96
CA ASN A 748 -14.73 -9.04 -5.17
C ASN A 748 -13.96 -9.37 -6.45
N TYR A 749 -12.64 -9.62 -6.38
CA TYR A 749 -11.88 -10.25 -7.45
C TYR A 749 -12.56 -11.55 -7.92
N TYR A 750 -12.97 -12.42 -6.99
CA TYR A 750 -13.65 -13.68 -7.32
C TYR A 750 -15.01 -13.44 -7.98
N VAL A 751 -15.78 -12.47 -7.50
CA VAL A 751 -17.09 -12.11 -8.08
C VAL A 751 -16.93 -11.67 -9.54
N TRP A 752 -15.97 -10.79 -9.84
CA TRP A 752 -15.64 -10.36 -11.21
C TRP A 752 -15.20 -11.55 -12.08
N ALA A 753 -14.22 -12.31 -11.61
CA ALA A 753 -13.70 -13.49 -12.31
C ALA A 753 -14.80 -14.51 -12.64
N ALA A 754 -15.69 -14.81 -11.69
CA ALA A 754 -16.77 -15.78 -11.87
C ALA A 754 -17.86 -15.30 -12.85
N LEU A 755 -18.10 -13.98 -12.94
CA LEU A 755 -18.94 -13.37 -13.98
C LEU A 755 -18.26 -13.33 -15.36
N GLY A 756 -16.98 -13.70 -15.46
CA GLY A 756 -16.23 -13.75 -16.72
C GLY A 756 -15.65 -12.40 -17.16
N MET A 757 -15.47 -11.44 -16.26
CA MET A 757 -15.03 -10.09 -16.66
C MET A 757 -14.32 -9.29 -15.55
N TYR A 758 -13.43 -8.36 -15.91
CA TYR A 758 -12.66 -7.57 -14.93
C TYR A 758 -12.33 -6.14 -15.41
N PRO A 759 -12.43 -5.11 -14.53
CA PRO A 759 -12.04 -3.73 -14.82
C PRO A 759 -10.55 -3.47 -14.53
N GLU A 760 -9.73 -3.38 -15.58
CA GLU A 760 -8.26 -3.35 -15.45
C GLU A 760 -7.70 -2.04 -14.87
N SER A 761 -8.23 -0.89 -15.29
CA SER A 761 -7.64 0.43 -15.01
C SER A 761 -8.71 1.36 -14.49
N SER A 762 -8.50 1.93 -13.30
CA SER A 762 -9.22 3.13 -12.91
C SER A 762 -8.90 4.26 -13.90
N GLY A 763 -9.84 5.16 -14.14
CA GLY A 763 -9.77 6.14 -15.23
C GLY A 763 -10.29 5.60 -16.58
N SER A 764 -10.91 4.42 -16.60
CA SER A 764 -11.34 3.73 -17.80
C SER A 764 -12.59 2.87 -17.59
N SER A 765 -13.58 3.09 -18.45
CA SER A 765 -14.78 2.25 -18.58
C SER A 765 -14.56 0.90 -19.26
N VAL A 766 -13.31 0.49 -19.52
CA VAL A 766 -12.99 -0.79 -20.18
C VAL A 766 -13.09 -1.95 -19.21
N VAL A 767 -13.90 -2.94 -19.57
CA VAL A 767 -14.00 -4.22 -18.89
C VAL A 767 -13.53 -5.32 -19.84
N THR A 768 -12.53 -6.10 -19.44
CA THR A 768 -11.98 -7.23 -20.22
C THR A 768 -12.65 -8.55 -19.83
N PHE A 769 -12.45 -9.61 -20.62
CA PHE A 769 -13.14 -10.90 -20.45
C PHE A 769 -12.22 -12.07 -20.08
N ASN A 770 -12.80 -13.02 -19.35
CA ASN A 770 -12.36 -14.40 -19.15
C ASN A 770 -13.56 -15.35 -19.33
N ALA A 771 -13.34 -16.67 -19.40
CA ALA A 771 -14.46 -17.61 -19.42
C ALA A 771 -15.31 -17.48 -18.14
N PRO A 772 -16.65 -17.27 -18.22
CA PRO A 772 -17.51 -17.27 -17.04
C PRO A 772 -17.56 -18.65 -16.36
N MET A 773 -17.90 -18.69 -15.06
CA MET A 773 -18.02 -19.94 -14.27
C MET A 773 -19.44 -20.52 -14.22
N PHE A 774 -20.43 -19.79 -14.75
CA PHE A 774 -21.85 -20.11 -14.64
C PHE A 774 -22.50 -20.16 -16.02
N ASP A 775 -23.35 -21.17 -16.27
CA ASP A 775 -24.14 -21.27 -17.51
C ASP A 775 -24.95 -19.99 -17.76
N ARG A 776 -25.40 -19.34 -16.69
CA ARG A 776 -26.09 -18.06 -16.77
C ARG A 776 -25.85 -17.18 -15.55
N SER A 777 -25.57 -15.91 -15.81
CA SER A 777 -25.52 -14.85 -14.79
C SER A 777 -26.41 -13.67 -15.18
N VAL A 778 -27.08 -13.07 -14.20
CA VAL A 778 -27.95 -11.90 -14.37
C VAL A 778 -27.61 -10.87 -13.29
N VAL A 779 -27.05 -9.75 -13.72
CA VAL A 779 -26.72 -8.59 -12.88
C VAL A 779 -27.79 -7.52 -13.09
N HIS A 780 -28.56 -7.25 -12.03
CA HIS A 780 -29.53 -6.16 -11.96
C HIS A 780 -28.80 -4.89 -11.54
N LEU A 781 -28.54 -4.02 -12.51
CA LEU A 781 -27.77 -2.79 -12.33
C LEU A 781 -28.62 -1.73 -11.63
N GLY A 782 -27.98 -0.91 -10.79
CA GLY A 782 -28.71 0.08 -10.00
C GLY A 782 -29.33 1.23 -10.83
N ASN A 783 -29.00 1.34 -12.11
CA ASN A 783 -29.67 2.24 -13.06
C ASN A 783 -31.00 1.68 -13.62
N GLY A 784 -31.44 0.50 -13.16
CA GLY A 784 -32.68 -0.16 -13.60
C GLY A 784 -32.56 -0.98 -14.88
N HIS A 785 -31.34 -1.18 -15.39
CA HIS A 785 -31.07 -2.09 -16.50
C HIS A 785 -30.57 -3.46 -16.02
N THR A 786 -30.54 -4.43 -16.93
CA THR A 786 -30.03 -5.78 -16.67
C THR A 786 -28.91 -6.14 -17.63
N LEU A 787 -27.78 -6.60 -17.06
CA LEU A 787 -26.72 -7.29 -17.79
C LEU A 787 -26.94 -8.80 -17.62
N THR A 788 -27.21 -9.51 -18.71
CA THR A 788 -27.32 -10.98 -18.75
C THR A 788 -26.11 -11.56 -19.45
N ILE A 789 -25.53 -12.62 -18.90
CA ILE A 789 -24.42 -13.38 -19.48
C ILE A 789 -24.92 -14.82 -19.61
N ASN A 790 -24.89 -15.38 -20.82
CA ASN A 790 -25.20 -16.77 -21.11
C ASN A 790 -23.92 -17.46 -21.58
N ALA A 791 -23.57 -18.62 -21.02
CA ALA A 791 -22.33 -19.33 -21.28
C ALA A 791 -22.51 -20.85 -21.13
N ASP A 792 -23.39 -21.44 -21.94
CA ASP A 792 -23.79 -22.85 -21.83
C ASP A 792 -22.58 -23.83 -21.72
N GLY A 793 -22.54 -24.60 -20.64
CA GLY A 793 -21.46 -25.55 -20.33
C GLY A 793 -20.33 -24.96 -19.46
N ALA A 794 -20.49 -23.75 -18.94
CA ALA A 794 -19.58 -23.13 -17.98
C ALA A 794 -19.66 -23.73 -16.58
N GLN A 795 -20.84 -24.21 -16.16
CA GLN A 795 -21.17 -24.51 -14.77
C GLN A 795 -20.15 -25.44 -14.07
N THR A 796 -19.30 -24.89 -13.21
CA THR A 796 -18.26 -25.64 -12.48
C THR A 796 -18.85 -26.65 -11.49
N ASP A 797 -18.18 -27.79 -11.29
CA ASP A 797 -18.59 -28.85 -10.36
C ASP A 797 -17.97 -28.75 -8.95
N ARG A 798 -17.94 -29.85 -8.20
CA ARG A 798 -17.40 -29.91 -6.84
C ARG A 798 -15.87 -29.78 -6.78
N ASP A 799 -15.18 -30.33 -7.76
CA ASP A 799 -13.72 -30.22 -7.89
C ASP A 799 -13.36 -28.93 -8.66
N HIS A 800 -14.34 -28.01 -8.74
CA HIS A 800 -14.38 -26.75 -9.47
C HIS A 800 -14.19 -26.87 -10.99
N GLN A 801 -14.33 -28.06 -11.58
CA GLN A 801 -14.14 -28.27 -13.01
C GLN A 801 -15.45 -28.13 -13.79
N ALA A 802 -15.42 -27.49 -14.96
CA ALA A 802 -16.55 -27.56 -15.89
C ALA A 802 -16.70 -29.01 -16.41
N PRO A 803 -17.91 -29.61 -16.43
CA PRO A 803 -18.15 -31.01 -16.79
C PRO A 803 -17.53 -31.46 -18.13
N ASP A 804 -17.46 -30.57 -19.11
CA ASP A 804 -16.88 -30.81 -20.44
C ASP A 804 -15.50 -30.13 -20.65
N GLY A 805 -14.91 -29.57 -19.59
CA GLY A 805 -13.63 -28.84 -19.64
C GLY A 805 -13.68 -27.52 -20.41
N HIS A 806 -14.86 -26.91 -20.51
CA HIS A 806 -15.15 -25.71 -21.32
C HIS A 806 -14.61 -24.40 -20.74
N LYS A 807 -13.28 -24.25 -20.70
CA LYS A 807 -12.61 -23.07 -20.12
C LYS A 807 -12.07 -22.02 -21.09
N TYR A 808 -12.35 -22.14 -22.40
CA TYR A 808 -11.91 -21.16 -23.40
C TYR A 808 -13.10 -20.49 -24.09
N ILE A 809 -13.04 -19.17 -24.24
CA ILE A 809 -14.00 -18.42 -25.04
C ILE A 809 -13.77 -18.73 -26.52
N ASN A 810 -14.78 -19.32 -27.16
CA ASN A 810 -14.79 -19.59 -28.59
C ASN A 810 -15.27 -18.38 -29.41
N ALA A 811 -16.34 -17.71 -28.94
CA ALA A 811 -16.89 -16.51 -29.55
C ALA A 811 -17.77 -15.74 -28.56
N VAL A 812 -17.94 -14.43 -28.77
CA VAL A 812 -18.86 -13.59 -27.98
C VAL A 812 -19.85 -12.88 -28.90
N SER A 813 -21.12 -12.89 -28.51
CA SER A 813 -22.24 -12.10 -29.06
C SER A 813 -22.69 -11.09 -28.02
N VAL A 814 -23.07 -9.89 -28.45
CA VAL A 814 -23.63 -8.85 -27.57
C VAL A 814 -24.89 -8.30 -28.21
N ASN A 815 -26.05 -8.56 -27.58
CA ASN A 815 -27.37 -8.33 -28.15
C ASN A 815 -27.51 -8.95 -29.56
N GLY A 816 -27.08 -10.22 -29.71
CA GLY A 816 -27.10 -10.96 -30.98
C GLY A 816 -26.06 -10.52 -32.01
N THR A 817 -25.18 -9.57 -31.69
CA THR A 817 -24.12 -9.07 -32.60
C THR A 817 -22.76 -9.58 -32.17
N SER A 818 -22.13 -10.43 -32.98
CA SER A 818 -20.81 -10.99 -32.71
C SER A 818 -19.72 -9.91 -32.55
N THR A 819 -18.77 -10.15 -31.65
CA THR A 819 -17.57 -9.34 -31.45
C THR A 819 -16.34 -10.23 -31.36
N SER A 820 -15.23 -9.80 -31.97
CA SER A 820 -13.91 -10.42 -31.85
C SER A 820 -13.11 -9.88 -30.65
N LYS A 821 -13.54 -8.75 -30.06
CA LYS A 821 -12.85 -8.08 -28.95
C LYS A 821 -13.00 -8.86 -27.64
N SER A 822 -11.89 -9.02 -26.90
CA SER A 822 -11.84 -9.58 -25.54
C SER A 822 -12.19 -8.56 -24.44
N TRP A 823 -12.93 -7.51 -24.80
CA TRP A 823 -13.33 -6.43 -23.90
C TRP A 823 -14.55 -5.68 -24.44
N LEU A 824 -15.24 -4.97 -23.55
CA LEU A 824 -16.27 -3.99 -23.88
C LEU A 824 -16.14 -2.72 -23.03
N ASP A 825 -16.77 -1.66 -23.52
CA ASP A 825 -16.98 -0.42 -22.77
C ASP A 825 -18.20 -0.54 -21.84
N TRP A 826 -18.07 -0.04 -20.61
CA TRP A 826 -19.12 -0.07 -19.60
C TRP A 826 -20.38 0.71 -20.02
N GLY A 827 -20.26 1.75 -20.83
CA GLY A 827 -21.40 2.46 -21.45
C GLY A 827 -22.22 1.61 -22.42
N ARG A 828 -21.72 0.43 -22.82
CA ARG A 828 -22.48 -0.63 -23.53
C ARG A 828 -23.01 -1.68 -22.56
N LEU A 829 -22.22 -2.09 -21.56
CA LEU A 829 -22.60 -3.09 -20.56
C LEU A 829 -23.74 -2.61 -19.65
N SER A 830 -23.72 -1.33 -19.24
CA SER A 830 -24.67 -0.67 -18.34
C SER A 830 -26.08 -0.42 -18.91
N ARG A 831 -26.41 -1.06 -20.04
CA ARG A 831 -27.72 -1.02 -20.70
C ARG A 831 -28.42 -2.36 -20.49
N ASN A 832 -29.65 -2.50 -21.00
CA ASN A 832 -30.24 -3.82 -21.20
C ASN A 832 -29.39 -4.56 -22.25
N THR A 833 -28.53 -5.45 -21.77
CA THR A 833 -27.47 -6.08 -22.55
C THR A 833 -27.40 -7.56 -22.22
N THR A 834 -27.50 -8.39 -23.26
CA THR A 834 -27.23 -9.82 -23.21
C THR A 834 -25.87 -10.07 -23.87
N ILE A 835 -25.00 -10.78 -23.17
CA ILE A 835 -23.75 -11.34 -23.69
C ILE A 835 -23.95 -12.84 -23.85
N ASP A 836 -23.79 -13.36 -25.05
CA ASP A 836 -23.79 -14.81 -25.30
C ASP A 836 -22.35 -15.25 -25.58
N VAL A 837 -21.81 -16.09 -24.70
CA VAL A 837 -20.45 -16.62 -24.76
C VAL A 837 -20.52 -18.07 -25.23
N SER A 838 -20.00 -18.33 -26.43
CA SER A 838 -19.73 -19.71 -26.85
C SER A 838 -18.42 -20.14 -26.21
N LEU A 839 -18.43 -21.25 -25.47
CA LEU A 839 -17.24 -21.84 -24.84
C LEU A 839 -16.69 -23.03 -25.63
N GLY A 840 -15.54 -23.56 -25.19
CA GLY A 840 -14.94 -24.79 -25.69
C GLY A 840 -13.75 -25.25 -24.86
N SER A 841 -13.32 -26.49 -25.10
CA SER A 841 -12.28 -27.19 -24.33
C SER A 841 -10.85 -27.04 -24.87
N THR A 842 -10.64 -26.24 -25.93
CA THR A 842 -9.29 -25.93 -26.45
C THR A 842 -9.15 -24.47 -26.88
N PRO A 843 -7.94 -23.87 -26.81
CA PRO A 843 -7.70 -22.51 -27.28
C PRO A 843 -7.98 -22.32 -28.78
N ASN A 844 -8.55 -21.18 -29.16
CA ASN A 844 -8.88 -20.86 -30.56
C ASN A 844 -8.25 -19.53 -31.04
N ALA A 845 -8.79 -18.92 -32.11
CA ALA A 845 -8.26 -17.68 -32.71
C ALA A 845 -8.97 -16.37 -32.26
N TRP A 846 -9.99 -16.43 -31.41
CA TRP A 846 -10.78 -15.28 -30.96
C TRP A 846 -9.95 -14.33 -30.08
N GLY A 847 -10.18 -13.01 -30.19
CA GLY A 847 -9.50 -11.97 -29.41
C GLY A 847 -7.98 -11.86 -29.60
N ARG A 848 -7.40 -12.52 -30.62
CA ARG A 848 -5.94 -12.53 -30.85
C ARG A 848 -5.42 -11.43 -31.80
N SER A 849 -6.30 -10.68 -32.48
CA SER A 849 -5.87 -9.62 -33.41
C SER A 849 -5.38 -8.36 -32.67
N ASP A 850 -4.43 -7.64 -33.27
CA ASP A 850 -4.03 -6.30 -32.79
C ASP A 850 -5.18 -5.27 -32.81
N THR A 851 -6.24 -5.52 -33.60
CA THR A 851 -7.46 -4.70 -33.63
C THR A 851 -8.47 -5.04 -32.54
N ASP A 852 -8.29 -6.18 -31.87
CA ASP A 852 -9.23 -6.70 -30.86
C ASP A 852 -8.81 -6.34 -29.43
N LEU A 853 -7.55 -5.92 -29.24
CA LEU A 853 -6.97 -5.58 -27.93
C LEU A 853 -7.74 -4.44 -27.25
N PRO A 854 -7.76 -4.38 -25.91
CA PRO A 854 -8.26 -3.22 -25.19
C PRO A 854 -7.34 -1.99 -25.40
N PRO A 855 -7.87 -0.77 -25.24
CA PRO A 855 -7.10 0.45 -25.47
C PRO A 855 -6.04 0.66 -24.38
N SER A 856 -5.01 1.46 -24.70
CA SER A 856 -4.01 1.90 -23.73
C SER A 856 -3.59 3.34 -24.01
N TRP A 857 -3.42 4.12 -22.95
CA TRP A 857 -3.20 5.56 -22.98
C TRP A 857 -1.70 5.89 -23.03
N GLN A 858 -1.25 6.34 -24.20
CA GLN A 858 0.16 6.71 -24.46
C GLN A 858 0.38 8.22 -24.57
N SER A 859 -0.61 9.03 -24.18
CA SER A 859 -0.46 10.50 -24.15
C SER A 859 0.63 10.88 -23.16
N GLY A 860 1.59 11.70 -23.58
CA GLY A 860 2.74 12.09 -22.74
C GLY A 860 3.88 11.05 -22.66
N SER A 861 3.72 9.85 -23.24
CA SER A 861 4.76 8.81 -23.23
C SER A 861 6.09 9.30 -23.84
N LYS A 862 7.20 8.93 -23.19
CA LYS A 862 8.55 9.11 -23.70
C LYS A 862 8.82 8.16 -24.87
N PRO A 863 9.66 8.56 -25.85
CA PRO A 863 10.03 7.65 -26.94
C PRO A 863 10.95 6.52 -26.44
N VAL A 864 11.80 6.80 -25.45
CA VAL A 864 12.81 5.88 -24.90
C VAL A 864 13.01 6.07 -23.39
N ALA A 865 13.35 4.99 -22.71
CA ALA A 865 14.02 4.99 -21.40
C ALA A 865 15.53 4.83 -21.59
N LEU A 866 16.29 5.40 -20.65
CA LEU A 866 17.75 5.52 -20.69
C LEU A 866 18.37 5.07 -19.35
N ASN A 867 19.56 4.50 -19.43
CA ASN A 867 20.51 4.42 -18.32
C ASN A 867 21.93 4.60 -18.86
N VAL A 868 22.77 5.36 -18.15
CA VAL A 868 24.22 5.37 -18.40
C VAL A 868 24.87 4.43 -17.40
N SER A 869 24.93 3.15 -17.78
CA SER A 869 25.41 2.06 -16.93
C SER A 869 26.86 2.27 -16.45
N THR A 870 27.01 2.18 -15.13
CA THR A 870 28.27 2.21 -14.39
C THR A 870 28.63 0.85 -13.80
N VAL A 871 27.93 -0.22 -14.20
CA VAL A 871 28.17 -1.60 -13.75
C VAL A 871 29.63 -1.99 -14.02
N GLY A 872 30.32 -2.47 -12.99
CA GLY A 872 31.75 -2.80 -13.03
C GLY A 872 32.71 -1.61 -12.86
N SER A 873 32.21 -0.40 -12.63
CA SER A 873 33.05 0.75 -12.25
C SER A 873 33.66 0.54 -10.85
N PRO A 874 34.93 0.94 -10.62
CA PRO A 874 35.50 0.98 -9.28
C PRO A 874 34.93 2.12 -8.40
N THR A 875 33.94 2.87 -8.87
CA THR A 875 33.13 3.79 -8.06
C THR A 875 31.66 3.62 -8.44
N PRO A 876 30.83 3.03 -7.56
CA PRO A 876 29.39 2.87 -7.76
C PRO A 876 28.72 4.15 -8.27
N GLY A 877 27.95 4.05 -9.37
CA GLY A 877 27.25 5.16 -10.01
C GLY A 877 28.11 6.27 -10.62
N ALA A 878 29.43 6.08 -10.82
CA ALA A 878 30.27 7.04 -11.56
C ALA A 878 31.23 6.38 -12.55
N VAL A 879 31.49 7.04 -13.67
CA VAL A 879 32.48 6.64 -14.68
C VAL A 879 33.85 7.16 -14.26
N VAL A 880 34.79 6.27 -13.94
CA VAL A 880 36.14 6.67 -13.51
C VAL A 880 37.06 6.90 -14.71
N LEU A 881 37.56 8.13 -14.85
CA LEU A 881 38.46 8.59 -15.93
C LEU A 881 39.81 9.03 -15.35
N ARG A 882 40.84 9.20 -16.18
CA ARG A 882 42.15 9.76 -15.76
C ARG A 882 42.52 10.97 -16.62
N PRO A 883 43.15 12.02 -16.07
CA PRO A 883 43.68 13.12 -16.87
C PRO A 883 44.65 12.61 -17.95
N GLY A 884 44.47 13.07 -19.19
CA GLY A 884 45.28 12.66 -20.33
C GLY A 884 44.94 11.28 -20.89
N SER A 885 43.87 10.62 -20.41
CA SER A 885 43.38 9.35 -20.96
C SER A 885 42.06 9.52 -21.71
N ALA A 886 41.76 8.54 -22.55
CA ALA A 886 40.38 8.23 -22.91
C ALA A 886 39.75 7.32 -21.83
N GLY A 887 38.43 7.25 -21.81
CA GLY A 887 37.65 6.26 -21.06
C GLY A 887 36.24 6.17 -21.63
N THR A 888 35.47 5.18 -21.20
CA THR A 888 34.17 4.87 -21.82
C THR A 888 33.08 4.63 -20.79
N ALA A 889 31.85 5.00 -21.14
CA ALA A 889 30.63 4.60 -20.43
C ALA A 889 29.71 3.83 -21.38
N GLN A 890 28.79 3.06 -20.81
CA GLN A 890 27.79 2.31 -21.55
C GLN A 890 26.45 3.06 -21.45
N LEU A 891 25.87 3.46 -22.58
CA LEU A 891 24.51 4.00 -22.65
C LEU A 891 23.59 2.90 -23.16
N ASP A 892 22.64 2.50 -22.32
CA ASP A 892 21.60 1.55 -22.67
C ASP A 892 20.29 2.30 -22.93
N VAL A 893 19.62 1.95 -24.02
CA VAL A 893 18.41 2.63 -24.52
C VAL A 893 17.35 1.57 -24.81
N GLN A 894 16.17 1.70 -24.19
CA GLN A 894 14.99 0.89 -24.51
C GLN A 894 13.94 1.78 -25.18
N ARG A 895 13.39 1.32 -26.31
CA ARG A 895 12.22 1.94 -26.95
C ARG A 895 10.96 1.67 -26.13
N ILE A 896 10.20 2.73 -25.85
CA ILE A 896 8.88 2.68 -25.21
C ILE A 896 7.80 3.19 -26.18
N GLY A 897 8.07 4.28 -26.90
CA GLY A 897 7.13 4.88 -27.85
C GLY A 897 7.05 4.17 -29.21
N SER A 898 5.91 4.32 -29.90
CA SER A 898 5.65 3.72 -31.23
C SER A 898 6.33 4.42 -32.41
N ALA A 899 6.74 5.68 -32.27
CA ALA A 899 7.17 6.51 -33.40
C ALA A 899 8.60 6.23 -33.93
N ALA A 900 9.37 5.38 -33.26
CA ALA A 900 10.83 5.35 -33.39
C ALA A 900 11.39 4.10 -34.10
N ARG A 901 12.09 4.33 -35.23
CA ARG A 901 12.93 3.32 -35.91
C ARG A 901 14.42 3.41 -35.52
N GLY A 902 14.85 4.56 -35.00
CA GLY A 902 16.21 4.85 -34.58
C GLY A 902 16.26 6.13 -33.75
N PHE A 903 17.47 6.55 -33.36
CA PHE A 903 17.68 7.69 -32.47
C PHE A 903 19.07 8.33 -32.63
N ASP A 904 19.15 9.61 -32.29
CA ASP A 904 20.39 10.38 -32.21
C ASP A 904 20.83 10.53 -30.75
N VAL A 905 22.15 10.51 -30.51
CA VAL A 905 22.74 10.71 -29.18
C VAL A 905 23.60 11.97 -29.18
N SER A 906 23.41 12.82 -28.19
CA SER A 906 24.23 14.01 -27.95
C SER A 906 24.67 14.03 -26.49
N VAL A 907 25.93 14.41 -26.24
CA VAL A 907 26.51 14.44 -24.89
C VAL A 907 27.11 15.82 -24.64
N THR A 908 26.70 16.45 -23.53
CA THR A 908 27.21 17.76 -23.09
C THR A 908 27.89 17.61 -21.74
N THR A 909 29.18 17.96 -21.66
CA THR A 909 29.97 17.92 -20.42
C THR A 909 29.91 19.25 -19.68
N SER A 910 29.96 19.18 -18.34
CA SER A 910 30.02 20.36 -17.46
C SER A 910 31.35 21.11 -17.51
N ASN A 911 32.39 20.52 -18.09
CA ASN A 911 33.73 21.12 -18.19
C ASN A 911 34.35 20.88 -19.58
N ARG A 912 34.89 21.94 -20.18
CA ARG A 912 35.53 21.91 -21.51
C ARG A 912 36.80 21.05 -21.60
N GLY A 913 37.41 20.72 -20.46
CA GLY A 913 38.53 19.76 -20.37
C GLY A 913 38.10 18.29 -20.47
N ILE A 914 36.80 18.01 -20.64
CA ILE A 914 36.28 16.68 -20.98
C ILE A 914 35.50 16.81 -22.28
N ALA A 915 35.92 16.11 -23.33
CA ALA A 915 35.21 16.03 -24.60
C ALA A 915 34.60 14.64 -24.79
N ALA A 916 33.33 14.59 -25.20
CA ALA A 916 32.69 13.35 -25.64
C ALA A 916 32.83 13.21 -27.16
N ALA A 917 33.09 11.98 -27.63
CA ALA A 917 33.14 11.68 -29.06
C ALA A 917 31.75 11.81 -29.71
N HIS A 918 31.71 12.17 -31.00
CA HIS A 918 30.46 12.12 -31.76
C HIS A 918 29.95 10.68 -31.86
N VAL A 919 28.67 10.49 -31.52
CA VAL A 919 27.97 9.21 -31.67
C VAL A 919 27.13 9.30 -32.95
N PRO A 920 27.34 8.42 -33.94
CA PRO A 920 26.51 8.39 -35.15
C PRO A 920 25.08 7.95 -34.81
N ALA A 921 24.11 8.24 -35.68
CA ALA A 921 22.73 7.80 -35.52
C ALA A 921 22.64 6.27 -35.30
N GLN A 922 21.77 5.86 -34.39
CA GLN A 922 21.62 4.48 -33.92
C GLN A 922 20.26 3.89 -34.32
N SER A 923 20.19 2.56 -34.39
CA SER A 923 18.95 1.80 -34.59
C SER A 923 18.70 0.87 -33.41
N PHE A 924 17.43 0.55 -33.16
CA PHE A 924 17.07 -0.48 -32.19
C PHE A 924 17.18 -1.89 -32.79
N ASP A 925 17.43 -2.88 -31.94
CA ASP A 925 17.28 -4.29 -32.28
C ASP A 925 15.79 -4.73 -32.35
N ALA A 926 15.55 -6.02 -32.57
CA ALA A 926 14.20 -6.59 -32.64
C ALA A 926 13.38 -6.37 -31.36
N ASN A 927 14.04 -6.34 -30.20
CA ASN A 927 13.44 -6.13 -28.87
C ASN A 927 13.40 -4.64 -28.48
N GLY A 928 13.69 -3.73 -29.40
CA GLY A 928 13.67 -2.29 -29.11
C GLY A 928 14.85 -1.79 -28.27
N ARG A 929 15.92 -2.57 -28.11
CA ARG A 929 17.13 -2.18 -27.35
C ARG A 929 18.21 -1.60 -28.23
N ALA A 930 19.09 -0.82 -27.62
CA ALA A 930 20.39 -0.46 -28.17
C ALA A 930 21.42 -0.24 -27.06
N HIS A 931 22.65 -0.67 -27.34
CA HIS A 931 23.80 -0.59 -26.44
C HIS A 931 24.88 0.29 -27.09
N VAL A 932 25.06 1.50 -26.56
CA VAL A 932 25.87 2.56 -27.18
C VAL A 932 27.08 2.89 -26.32
N ARG A 933 28.29 2.69 -26.85
CA ARG A 933 29.52 3.07 -26.15
C ARG A 933 29.76 4.57 -26.25
N LEU A 934 29.65 5.28 -25.13
CA LEU A 934 30.06 6.67 -25.00
C LEU A 934 31.56 6.73 -24.74
N SER A 935 32.31 7.49 -25.54
CA SER A 935 33.76 7.68 -25.38
C SER A 935 34.06 9.11 -24.94
N PHE A 936 34.84 9.24 -23.87
CA PHE A 936 35.29 10.50 -23.30
C PHE A 936 36.81 10.63 -23.42
N THR A 937 37.29 11.83 -23.73
CA THR A 937 38.72 12.20 -23.62
C THR A 937 38.88 13.29 -22.57
N VAL A 938 39.91 13.18 -21.75
CA VAL A 938 40.18 14.10 -20.64
C VAL A 938 41.51 14.81 -20.85
N ASP A 939 41.52 16.13 -20.74
CA ASP A 939 42.72 16.95 -20.82
C ASP A 939 43.76 16.52 -19.75
N ALA A 940 45.05 16.50 -20.12
CA ALA A 940 46.15 16.07 -19.24
C ALA A 940 46.32 16.96 -17.99
N HIS A 941 45.88 18.21 -18.07
CA HIS A 941 45.97 19.21 -17.01
C HIS A 941 44.66 19.37 -16.23
N LEU A 942 43.58 18.67 -16.58
CA LEU A 942 42.34 18.70 -15.82
C LEU A 942 42.58 18.23 -14.39
N THR A 943 42.02 18.96 -13.42
CA THR A 943 42.08 18.63 -12.00
C THR A 943 41.25 17.41 -11.67
N SER A 944 41.71 16.59 -10.73
CA SER A 944 40.91 15.49 -10.17
C SER A 944 39.62 16.03 -9.54
N GLY A 945 38.54 15.24 -9.64
CA GLY A 945 37.24 15.58 -9.06
C GLY A 945 36.08 15.03 -9.87
N TYR A 946 34.87 15.45 -9.52
CA TYR A 946 33.62 15.02 -10.13
C TYR A 946 33.09 16.07 -11.12
N TYR A 947 32.54 15.59 -12.23
CA TYR A 947 32.00 16.38 -13.34
C TYR A 947 30.74 15.73 -13.90
N ASP A 948 29.69 16.49 -14.21
CA ASP A 948 28.50 15.97 -14.90
C ASP A 948 28.74 15.84 -16.42
N ALA A 949 28.16 14.80 -17.02
CA ALA A 949 27.85 14.73 -18.44
C ALA A 949 26.35 14.46 -18.65
N THR A 950 25.65 15.37 -19.34
CA THR A 950 24.25 15.17 -19.73
C THR A 950 24.20 14.42 -21.05
N VAL A 951 23.55 13.26 -21.06
CA VAL A 951 23.34 12.41 -22.24
C VAL A 951 21.91 12.59 -22.70
N LYS A 952 21.73 13.12 -23.90
CA LYS A 952 20.42 13.41 -24.51
C LYS A 952 20.22 12.53 -25.73
N VAL A 953 19.17 11.70 -25.68
CA VAL A 953 18.74 10.85 -26.79
C VAL A 953 17.49 11.46 -27.43
N THR A 954 17.52 11.64 -28.75
CA THR A 954 16.39 12.20 -29.51
C THR A 954 15.87 11.17 -30.49
N SER A 955 14.56 10.92 -30.46
CA SER A 955 13.92 9.86 -31.23
C SER A 955 12.48 10.27 -31.57
N GLY A 956 12.11 10.17 -32.85
CA GLY A 956 10.82 10.68 -33.35
C GLY A 956 10.60 12.19 -33.15
N GLY A 957 11.68 12.97 -33.01
CA GLY A 957 11.63 14.41 -32.71
C GLY A 957 11.46 14.77 -31.22
N VAL A 958 11.27 13.78 -30.34
CA VAL A 958 11.17 13.97 -28.88
C VAL A 958 12.49 13.56 -28.22
N SER A 959 12.90 14.26 -27.16
CA SER A 959 14.16 13.99 -26.47
C SER A 959 13.96 13.52 -25.03
N THR A 960 14.58 12.38 -24.67
CA THR A 960 14.82 11.98 -23.27
C THR A 960 16.26 12.38 -22.90
N SER A 961 16.55 12.60 -21.62
CA SER A 961 17.91 12.88 -21.16
C SER A 961 18.17 12.25 -19.80
N ASP A 962 19.43 11.88 -19.56
CA ASP A 962 19.93 11.33 -18.31
C ASP A 962 21.31 11.94 -17.98
N LYS A 963 21.80 11.75 -16.76
CA LYS A 963 23.09 12.28 -16.28
C LYS A 963 24.07 11.17 -15.92
N ALA A 964 25.28 11.26 -16.45
CA ALA A 964 26.42 10.47 -16.03
C ALA A 964 27.34 11.30 -15.13
N VAL A 965 27.72 10.75 -13.98
CA VAL A 965 28.75 11.33 -13.11
C VAL A 965 30.11 10.83 -13.58
N LEU A 966 30.99 11.75 -14.00
CA LEU A 966 32.35 11.46 -14.42
C LEU A 966 33.32 11.79 -13.27
N ARG A 967 33.98 10.78 -12.72
CA ARG A 967 34.99 10.94 -11.67
C ARG A 967 36.38 10.90 -12.29
N VAL A 968 37.01 12.06 -12.45
CA VAL A 968 38.37 12.17 -12.98
C VAL A 968 39.36 12.00 -11.84
N VAL A 969 40.22 10.98 -11.94
CA VAL A 969 41.15 10.57 -10.89
C VAL A 969 42.58 10.54 -11.42
N ARG A 970 43.41 11.49 -11.00
CA ARG A 970 44.87 11.37 -11.15
C ARG A 970 45.39 10.30 -10.16
N PRO A 971 46.11 9.26 -10.61
CA PRO A 971 46.70 8.25 -9.72
C PRO A 971 47.53 8.90 -8.60
N GLY A 972 47.31 8.47 -7.36
CA GLY A 972 47.97 9.02 -6.18
C GLY A 972 47.54 10.44 -5.79
N SER A 973 46.57 11.09 -6.43
CA SER A 973 45.99 12.35 -5.90
C SER A 973 45.08 12.08 -4.69
N ILE A 974 44.70 13.12 -3.93
CA ILE A 974 43.76 12.96 -2.80
C ILE A 974 42.42 12.35 -3.25
N GLU A 975 41.96 12.69 -4.45
CA GLU A 975 40.77 12.10 -5.07
C GLU A 975 40.91 10.58 -5.23
N ALA A 976 42.10 10.07 -5.58
CA ALA A 976 42.33 8.63 -5.68
C ALA A 976 42.27 7.90 -4.34
N GLY A 977 42.44 8.64 -3.22
CA GLY A 977 42.26 8.12 -1.87
C GLY A 977 40.84 8.24 -1.32
N ARG A 978 39.92 8.92 -2.01
CA ARG A 978 38.53 9.06 -1.52
C ARG A 978 37.76 7.76 -1.69
N THR A 979 37.42 7.16 -0.56
CA THR A 979 36.75 5.86 -0.43
C THR A 979 35.53 5.92 0.50
N VAL A 980 35.38 7.00 1.27
CA VAL A 980 34.38 7.13 2.33
C VAL A 980 33.40 8.26 2.02
N THR A 981 32.11 7.98 2.16
CA THR A 981 31.08 9.01 2.20
C THR A 981 31.13 9.71 3.57
N GLY A 982 31.50 10.99 3.54
CA GLY A 982 31.78 11.84 4.70
C GLY A 982 30.76 12.93 4.95
N THR A 983 29.77 13.13 4.07
CA THR A 983 28.64 14.06 4.30
C THR A 983 27.34 13.45 3.78
N ALA A 984 26.20 13.82 4.35
CA ALA A 984 24.90 13.34 3.89
C ALA A 984 23.82 14.44 3.89
N LEU A 985 22.74 14.19 3.16
CA LEU A 985 21.51 14.98 3.20
C LEU A 985 20.50 14.27 4.10
N TYR A 986 19.78 15.02 4.95
CA TYR A 986 18.76 14.48 5.86
C TYR A 986 17.77 13.52 5.17
N ASP A 987 17.29 13.88 3.98
CA ASP A 987 16.26 13.12 3.27
C ASP A 987 16.80 11.81 2.65
N ALA A 988 18.13 11.70 2.48
CA ALA A 988 18.81 10.60 1.80
C ALA A 988 19.47 9.58 2.75
N LEU A 989 19.18 9.64 4.05
CA LEU A 989 20.19 9.28 5.05
C LEU A 989 20.00 7.92 5.74
N LYS A 990 20.53 6.86 5.14
CA LYS A 990 21.05 5.65 5.83
C LYS A 990 22.23 5.09 5.02
N GLY A 991 23.18 5.97 4.71
CA GLY A 991 24.51 5.63 4.19
C GLY A 991 25.55 6.10 5.21
N SER A 992 26.18 5.16 5.91
CA SER A 992 26.89 5.43 7.16
C SER A 992 28.04 6.42 7.09
N PHE A 993 28.22 7.14 8.19
CA PHE A 993 29.49 7.75 8.57
C PHE A 993 30.45 6.71 9.20
N ASP A 994 30.70 5.58 8.51
CA ASP A 994 31.70 4.59 8.95
C ASP A 994 32.55 4.03 7.80
N GLY A 995 32.02 3.87 6.58
CA GLY A 995 32.75 3.20 5.48
C GLY A 995 32.93 1.69 5.70
N GLY A 996 32.25 1.12 6.69
CA GLY A 996 32.14 -0.31 6.88
C GLY A 996 31.13 -0.91 5.91
N SER A 997 31.21 -2.23 5.72
CA SER A 997 30.05 -3.01 5.28
C SER A 997 28.84 -2.66 6.15
N GLY A 998 27.74 -2.25 5.53
CA GLY A 998 26.56 -1.78 6.24
C GLY A 998 26.12 -2.75 7.33
N VAL A 999 25.87 -2.20 8.54
CA VAL A 999 25.36 -2.84 9.76
C VAL A 999 25.41 -4.38 9.71
N THR A 1000 26.54 -4.96 10.10
CA THR A 1000 26.64 -6.42 10.30
C THR A 1000 25.71 -6.84 11.42
N TRP A 1001 24.59 -7.45 11.05
CA TRP A 1001 23.63 -8.08 11.95
C TRP A 1001 24.31 -9.16 12.79
N SER A 1002 24.18 -9.08 14.12
CA SER A 1002 24.58 -10.14 15.04
C SER A 1002 23.47 -10.43 16.06
N GLY A 1003 22.73 -11.52 15.86
CA GLY A 1003 21.79 -12.08 16.84
C GLY A 1003 20.31 -11.94 16.45
N GLY A 1004 19.56 -13.05 16.56
CA GLY A 1004 18.17 -13.16 16.11
C GLY A 1004 17.11 -12.49 17.00
N ASN A 1005 15.86 -12.68 16.56
CA ASN A 1005 14.58 -12.28 17.19
C ASN A 1005 14.21 -10.79 17.17
N GLY A 1006 13.89 -10.27 15.98
CA GLY A 1006 12.51 -9.89 15.62
C GLY A 1006 11.73 -8.84 16.46
N THR A 1007 12.35 -8.13 17.41
CA THR A 1007 11.66 -7.14 18.24
C THR A 1007 12.53 -5.91 18.53
N ASN A 1008 11.93 -4.73 18.41
CA ASN A 1008 12.48 -3.41 18.74
C ASN A 1008 13.83 -3.04 18.11
N MET A 1009 13.80 -2.57 16.86
CA MET A 1009 14.83 -1.63 16.39
C MET A 1009 14.61 -0.26 17.07
N GLY A 1010 15.15 -0.12 18.28
CA GLY A 1010 15.35 1.20 18.87
C GLY A 1010 16.27 2.04 17.98
N ASP A 1011 15.99 3.35 17.90
CA ASP A 1011 16.71 4.38 17.14
C ASP A 1011 18.13 4.68 17.70
N ASN A 1012 18.90 3.62 17.98
CA ASN A 1012 20.15 3.67 18.75
C ASN A 1012 21.29 2.87 18.10
N THR A 1013 21.49 3.07 16.81
CA THR A 1013 22.80 2.91 16.17
C THR A 1013 23.21 4.24 15.54
N THR A 1014 23.53 5.19 16.42
CA THR A 1014 23.95 6.55 16.08
C THR A 1014 25.13 6.55 15.11
N THR A 1015 24.85 6.77 13.82
CA THR A 1015 25.87 7.17 12.84
C THR A 1015 25.78 8.66 12.58
N ASP A 1016 26.06 9.42 13.65
CA ASP A 1016 26.26 10.86 13.60
C ASP A 1016 27.13 11.23 12.37
N THR A 1017 26.65 12.10 11.48
CA THR A 1017 27.37 12.52 10.28
C THR A 1017 27.37 14.04 10.08
N TYR A 1018 28.17 14.55 9.14
CA TYR A 1018 28.09 15.95 8.73
C TYR A 1018 26.87 16.17 7.82
N ASP A 1019 25.96 17.06 8.23
CA ASP A 1019 24.91 17.58 7.35
C ASP A 1019 25.52 18.43 6.24
N ARG A 1020 25.32 17.99 5.00
CA ARG A 1020 25.83 18.63 3.80
C ARG A 1020 25.18 20.00 3.50
N ARG A 1021 23.92 20.22 3.88
CA ARG A 1021 23.24 21.53 3.81
C ARG A 1021 23.82 22.50 4.85
N ARG A 1022 24.05 22.03 6.08
CA ARG A 1022 24.69 22.83 7.15
C ARG A 1022 26.17 23.12 6.85
N LEU A 1023 26.91 22.18 6.26
CA LEU A 1023 28.28 22.44 5.77
C LEU A 1023 28.29 23.55 4.71
N ALA A 1024 27.35 23.52 3.76
CA ALA A 1024 27.23 24.55 2.75
C ALA A 1024 26.95 25.94 3.37
N SER A 1025 26.10 26.04 4.38
CA SER A 1025 25.80 27.32 5.06
C SER A 1025 26.99 27.91 5.82
N VAL A 1026 27.94 27.08 6.27
CA VAL A 1026 29.21 27.53 6.91
C VAL A 1026 30.39 27.65 5.94
N GLY A 1027 30.11 27.76 4.63
CA GLY A 1027 31.09 28.02 3.59
C GLY A 1027 31.88 26.80 3.10
N LEU A 1028 31.38 25.59 3.38
CA LEU A 1028 31.92 24.31 2.89
C LEU A 1028 30.92 23.62 1.94
N ALA A 1029 30.41 24.39 0.96
CA ALA A 1029 29.63 23.84 -0.14
C ALA A 1029 30.53 23.04 -1.10
N PRO A 1030 29.99 22.12 -1.92
CA PRO A 1030 30.80 21.34 -2.85
C PRO A 1030 31.59 22.24 -3.82
N GLY A 1031 32.90 22.06 -3.91
CA GLY A 1031 33.80 22.91 -4.69
C GLY A 1031 34.07 24.32 -4.12
N ALA A 1032 33.55 24.66 -2.93
CA ALA A 1032 33.80 25.97 -2.32
C ALA A 1032 35.28 26.19 -2.02
N VAL A 1033 35.77 27.39 -2.32
CA VAL A 1033 37.11 27.85 -1.93
C VAL A 1033 36.99 28.56 -0.59
N LYS A 1034 37.69 28.07 0.43
CA LYS A 1034 37.71 28.68 1.77
C LYS A 1034 39.12 29.12 2.14
N HIS A 1035 39.27 30.40 2.44
CA HIS A 1035 40.48 30.98 3.01
C HIS A 1035 40.36 31.00 4.53
N PHE A 1036 41.42 30.59 5.24
CA PHE A 1036 41.47 30.60 6.70
C PHE A 1036 42.93 30.72 7.18
N THR A 1037 43.09 31.00 8.47
CA THR A 1037 44.41 31.02 9.13
C THR A 1037 44.47 29.90 10.15
N ALA A 1038 45.53 29.11 10.13
CA ALA A 1038 45.80 28.07 11.11
C ALA A 1038 47.19 28.29 11.72
N ASP A 1039 47.30 28.35 13.05
CA ASP A 1039 48.57 28.63 13.76
C ASP A 1039 49.35 29.85 13.18
N GLY A 1040 48.63 30.93 12.85
CA GLY A 1040 49.19 32.13 12.21
C GLY A 1040 49.55 32.00 10.72
N VAL A 1041 49.41 30.81 10.11
CA VAL A 1041 49.69 30.55 8.69
C VAL A 1041 48.41 30.69 7.85
N PRO A 1042 48.35 31.63 6.88
CA PRO A 1042 47.20 31.73 5.98
C PRO A 1042 47.26 30.64 4.90
N LEU A 1043 46.14 29.93 4.75
CA LEU A 1043 45.94 28.76 3.92
C LEU A 1043 44.67 28.90 3.06
N THR A 1044 44.63 28.18 1.95
CA THR A 1044 43.42 28.00 1.14
C THR A 1044 43.08 26.53 1.01
N VAL A 1045 41.80 26.18 1.15
CA VAL A 1045 41.28 24.84 0.86
C VAL A 1045 40.19 24.92 -0.21
N ILE A 1046 40.15 23.91 -1.09
CA ILE A 1046 39.02 23.68 -2.00
C ILE A 1046 38.26 22.47 -1.44
N TRP A 1047 36.99 22.66 -1.08
CA TRP A 1047 36.15 21.59 -0.56
C TRP A 1047 35.81 20.57 -1.67
N PRO A 1048 35.67 19.26 -1.37
CA PRO A 1048 35.33 18.24 -2.35
C PRO A 1048 34.17 18.61 -3.29
N THR A 1049 34.28 18.27 -4.58
CA THR A 1049 33.21 18.46 -5.57
C THR A 1049 32.28 17.24 -5.70
N ALA A 1050 32.55 16.15 -4.98
CA ALA A 1050 31.76 14.91 -5.04
C ALA A 1050 30.26 15.18 -4.80
N PRO A 1051 29.34 14.67 -5.64
CA PRO A 1051 27.90 14.81 -5.42
C PRO A 1051 27.45 14.11 -4.12
N ALA A 1052 26.20 14.32 -3.70
CA ALA A 1052 25.68 13.62 -2.53
C ALA A 1052 25.66 12.10 -2.78
N GLY A 1053 26.05 11.31 -1.78
CA GLY A 1053 26.16 9.85 -1.89
C GLY A 1053 27.43 9.31 -2.56
N PHE A 1054 28.36 10.18 -2.97
CA PHE A 1054 29.66 9.78 -3.53
C PHE A 1054 30.81 10.07 -2.55
N PRO A 1055 31.89 9.26 -2.55
CA PRO A 1055 33.05 9.47 -1.67
C PRO A 1055 33.68 10.87 -1.76
N GLU A 1056 33.53 11.68 -0.71
CA GLU A 1056 34.21 12.96 -0.54
C GLU A 1056 35.38 12.94 0.44
N ALA A 1057 35.52 11.87 1.24
CA ALA A 1057 36.55 11.75 2.27
C ALA A 1057 37.51 10.58 2.01
N THR A 1058 38.77 10.80 2.37
CA THR A 1058 39.84 9.80 2.38
C THR A 1058 40.03 9.28 3.80
N GLN A 1059 39.98 7.96 3.95
CA GLN A 1059 40.52 7.24 5.10
C GLN A 1059 41.81 6.54 4.63
N PRO A 1060 43.01 7.01 5.01
CA PRO A 1060 44.25 6.49 4.44
C PRO A 1060 44.52 5.04 4.79
N ALA A 1061 44.88 4.23 3.80
CA ALA A 1061 45.42 2.87 4.02
C ALA A 1061 46.93 2.91 4.34
N ALA A 1062 47.45 1.87 4.98
CA ALA A 1062 48.87 1.72 5.25
C ALA A 1062 49.73 1.87 3.98
N GLY A 1063 50.77 2.70 4.04
CA GLY A 1063 51.65 2.97 2.90
C GLY A 1063 51.05 3.87 1.81
N GLN A 1064 49.78 4.29 1.91
CA GLN A 1064 49.17 5.15 0.89
C GLN A 1064 49.95 6.46 0.76
N THR A 1065 50.21 6.87 -0.48
CA THR A 1065 50.89 8.14 -0.79
C THR A 1065 49.97 9.06 -1.58
N ILE A 1066 49.71 10.24 -1.04
CA ILE A 1066 48.95 11.32 -1.67
C ILE A 1066 49.92 12.36 -2.22
N THR A 1067 49.96 12.48 -3.55
CA THR A 1067 50.68 13.51 -4.31
C THR A 1067 49.81 14.75 -4.43
N LEU A 1068 50.41 15.93 -4.25
CA LEU A 1068 49.73 17.21 -4.36
C LEU A 1068 49.63 17.64 -5.83
N ASP A 1069 48.46 18.12 -6.24
CA ASP A 1069 48.24 18.61 -7.61
C ASP A 1069 49.11 19.83 -7.96
N ARG A 1070 49.59 20.55 -6.94
CA ARG A 1070 50.61 21.60 -7.05
C ARG A 1070 51.53 21.53 -5.83
N PRO A 1071 52.87 21.57 -6.00
CA PRO A 1071 53.77 21.63 -4.86
C PRO A 1071 53.57 22.91 -4.05
N ALA A 1072 53.42 22.79 -2.73
CA ALA A 1072 53.00 23.88 -1.85
C ALA A 1072 54.08 24.25 -0.83
N ALA A 1073 54.29 25.55 -0.60
CA ALA A 1073 55.23 26.04 0.42
C ALA A 1073 54.64 26.02 1.84
N ARG A 1074 53.32 25.85 1.95
CA ARG A 1074 52.56 25.65 3.18
C ARG A 1074 51.70 24.40 2.96
N PHE A 1075 51.45 23.64 4.01
CA PHE A 1075 50.69 22.40 3.92
C PHE A 1075 49.93 22.12 5.22
N SER A 1076 48.66 21.77 5.09
CA SER A 1076 47.84 21.22 6.18
C SER A 1076 46.79 20.27 5.59
N LEU A 1077 46.37 19.29 6.38
CA LEU A 1077 45.26 18.41 6.07
C LEU A 1077 43.98 18.95 6.72
N VAL A 1078 42.89 19.00 5.94
CA VAL A 1078 41.57 19.43 6.41
C VAL A 1078 40.69 18.20 6.57
N GLY A 1079 40.20 17.97 7.79
CA GLY A 1079 39.60 16.72 8.23
C GLY A 1079 39.16 16.75 9.68
N ALA A 1080 38.80 15.58 10.20
CA ALA A 1080 38.57 15.37 11.63
C ALA A 1080 38.75 13.88 11.99
N SER A 1081 38.80 13.58 13.28
CA SER A 1081 38.81 12.21 13.78
C SER A 1081 37.42 11.80 14.25
N TYR A 1082 36.93 10.60 13.89
CA TYR A 1082 35.56 10.16 14.16
C TYR A 1082 35.42 9.18 15.34
N THR A 1083 36.50 8.57 15.81
CA THR A 1083 36.53 7.60 16.93
C THR A 1083 37.22 8.16 18.17
N GLY A 1084 37.01 9.44 18.47
CA GLY A 1084 37.88 10.18 19.41
C GLY A 1084 39.14 10.72 18.74
N ALA A 1085 40.00 11.42 19.48
CA ALA A 1085 41.18 12.09 18.94
C ALA A 1085 42.31 11.11 18.58
N THR A 1086 42.93 11.28 17.41
CA THR A 1086 43.93 10.34 16.86
C THR A 1086 45.19 11.04 16.35
N THR A 1087 46.31 10.33 16.32
CA THR A 1087 47.60 10.82 15.75
C THR A 1087 48.34 9.72 15.00
N VAL A 1088 48.83 10.04 13.81
CA VAL A 1088 49.58 9.14 12.92
C VAL A 1088 50.79 9.89 12.35
N GLN A 1089 51.98 9.27 12.33
CA GLN A 1089 53.22 9.92 11.89
C GLN A 1089 53.48 9.72 10.39
N ALA A 1090 52.95 10.61 9.55
CA ALA A 1090 53.16 10.58 8.12
C ALA A 1090 54.53 11.13 7.71
N SER A 1091 54.91 10.89 6.45
CA SER A 1091 56.14 11.39 5.83
C SER A 1091 55.81 12.36 4.69
N LEU A 1092 56.18 13.63 4.82
CA LEU A 1092 56.10 14.61 3.74
C LEU A 1092 57.35 14.53 2.85
N ARG A 1093 57.16 14.33 1.56
CA ARG A 1093 58.22 14.55 0.57
C ARG A 1093 58.26 16.03 0.22
N ILE A 1094 59.44 16.64 0.32
CA ILE A 1094 59.69 18.04 -0.06
C ILE A 1094 60.73 18.11 -1.19
N THR A 1095 60.68 19.18 -1.99
CA THR A 1095 61.70 19.47 -3.02
C THR A 1095 61.98 20.95 -3.16
N ASN A 1096 63.22 21.30 -3.54
CA ASN A 1096 63.61 22.62 -4.01
C ASN A 1096 63.81 22.70 -5.55
N GLY A 1097 63.41 21.65 -6.28
CA GLY A 1097 63.58 21.54 -7.74
C GLY A 1097 64.89 20.89 -8.20
N THR A 1098 65.87 20.71 -7.31
CA THR A 1098 67.13 19.98 -7.60
C THR A 1098 67.37 18.79 -6.68
N HIS A 1099 66.87 18.87 -5.44
CA HIS A 1099 66.98 17.85 -4.41
C HIS A 1099 65.58 17.49 -3.88
N THR A 1100 65.42 16.28 -3.34
CA THR A 1100 64.22 15.87 -2.59
C THR A 1100 64.61 15.34 -1.23
N ASP A 1101 63.82 15.66 -0.22
CA ASP A 1101 64.02 15.23 1.17
C ASP A 1101 62.68 14.76 1.77
N THR A 1102 62.71 14.09 2.91
CA THR A 1102 61.53 13.51 3.59
C THR A 1102 61.48 13.98 5.04
N VAL A 1103 60.37 14.58 5.45
CA VAL A 1103 60.16 15.16 6.77
C VAL A 1103 58.97 14.51 7.46
N THR A 1104 59.13 14.07 8.70
CA THR A 1104 58.03 13.53 9.51
C THR A 1104 56.98 14.61 9.81
N TYR A 1105 55.70 14.26 9.66
CA TYR A 1105 54.55 15.14 9.86
C TYR A 1105 53.45 14.44 10.67
N PRO A 1106 53.11 14.97 11.87
CA PRO A 1106 52.06 14.39 12.69
C PRO A 1106 50.68 14.73 12.09
N VAL A 1107 50.02 13.73 11.52
CA VAL A 1107 48.61 13.79 11.14
C VAL A 1107 47.79 13.53 12.39
N ALA A 1108 47.51 14.60 13.13
CA ALA A 1108 46.79 14.55 14.40
C ALA A 1108 45.51 15.36 14.32
N PHE A 1109 44.36 14.71 14.53
CA PHE A 1109 43.03 15.32 14.45
C PHE A 1109 42.29 15.22 15.78
N SER A 1110 41.68 16.33 16.18
CA SER A 1110 40.68 16.40 17.25
C SER A 1110 39.47 15.54 16.92
N ASN A 1111 38.76 15.10 17.95
CA ASN A 1111 37.44 14.49 17.76
C ASN A 1111 36.50 15.51 17.09
N TRP A 1112 35.81 15.07 16.03
CA TRP A 1112 34.90 15.90 15.24
C TRP A 1112 33.72 16.45 16.07
N THR A 1113 33.32 15.70 17.09
CA THR A 1113 32.50 16.17 18.22
C THR A 1113 33.41 16.46 19.42
N GLN A 1114 33.40 17.69 19.92
CA GLN A 1114 34.02 17.96 21.22
C GLN A 1114 33.06 17.48 22.32
N PRO A 1115 33.54 16.70 23.31
CA PRO A 1115 32.66 16.06 24.29
C PRO A 1115 32.02 17.08 25.25
N PRO A 1116 30.83 16.80 25.80
CA PRO A 1116 30.34 17.50 26.99
C PRO A 1116 31.18 17.21 28.24
N ASP A 1117 31.69 15.98 28.40
CA ASP A 1117 32.08 15.44 29.71
C ASP A 1117 33.57 15.05 29.84
N ALA A 1118 34.50 15.99 29.59
CA ALA A 1118 35.94 15.75 29.77
C ALA A 1118 36.71 16.90 30.47
N GLY A 1119 36.19 17.38 31.60
CA GLY A 1119 37.03 17.64 32.79
C GLY A 1119 37.83 18.95 32.95
N ASP A 1120 37.93 19.83 31.94
CA ASP A 1120 38.56 21.17 32.15
C ASP A 1120 37.73 22.39 31.70
N GLY A 1121 36.62 22.17 31.00
CA GLY A 1121 35.71 23.24 30.55
C GLY A 1121 36.24 24.10 29.39
N THR A 1122 37.37 23.76 28.76
CA THR A 1122 37.92 24.52 27.64
C THR A 1122 37.57 23.89 26.28
N LEU A 1123 36.82 24.64 25.46
CA LEU A 1123 36.34 24.24 24.13
C LEU A 1123 37.45 24.14 23.05
N GLN A 1124 38.71 23.94 23.44
CA GLN A 1124 39.85 24.13 22.55
C GLN A 1124 40.14 22.89 21.67
N PRO A 1125 40.51 23.08 20.38
CA PRO A 1125 40.98 21.99 19.54
C PRO A 1125 42.27 21.37 20.09
N GLN A 1126 42.38 20.04 20.02
CA GLN A 1126 43.56 19.30 20.45
C GLN A 1126 44.67 19.35 19.39
N TYR A 1127 45.89 19.00 19.79
CA TYR A 1127 47.08 18.88 18.92
C TYR A 1127 47.44 20.14 18.11
N GLY A 1128 47.03 21.34 18.56
CA GLY A 1128 47.22 22.59 17.81
C GLY A 1128 46.40 22.65 16.51
N ASN A 1129 45.30 21.90 16.43
CA ASN A 1129 44.35 22.01 15.33
C ASN A 1129 43.72 23.40 15.28
N SER A 1130 43.35 23.84 14.08
CA SER A 1130 42.57 25.08 13.88
C SER A 1130 41.19 24.74 13.32
N VAL A 1131 40.14 25.41 13.79
CA VAL A 1131 38.76 25.18 13.31
C VAL A 1131 38.60 25.80 11.92
N VAL A 1132 38.31 24.98 10.91
CA VAL A 1132 38.01 25.42 9.53
C VAL A 1132 36.52 25.77 9.39
N ALA A 1133 35.66 25.00 10.06
CA ALA A 1133 34.25 25.30 10.21
C ALA A 1133 33.69 24.61 11.46
N ARG A 1134 32.71 25.22 12.11
CA ARG A 1134 31.85 24.56 13.10
C ARG A 1134 30.40 24.69 12.66
N MET A 1135 29.68 23.58 12.70
CA MET A 1135 28.22 23.57 12.58
C MET A 1135 27.62 23.51 13.98
N PRO A 1136 26.50 24.21 14.24
CA PRO A 1136 25.84 24.17 15.55
C PRO A 1136 25.25 22.78 15.85
N HIS A 1137 24.91 22.01 14.81
CA HIS A 1137 24.29 20.71 14.92
C HIS A 1137 24.91 19.71 13.94
N ARG A 1138 24.87 18.43 14.32
CA ARG A 1138 25.21 17.26 13.50
C ARG A 1138 24.02 16.89 12.64
N LEU A 1139 24.15 15.82 11.85
CA LEU A 1139 23.01 15.15 11.24
C LEU A 1139 22.67 13.92 12.08
N ALA A 1140 21.71 14.11 12.99
CA ALA A 1140 21.20 13.16 13.97
C ALA A 1140 19.73 13.55 14.28
N PRO A 1141 18.94 12.71 14.98
CA PRO A 1141 17.63 13.12 15.50
C PRO A 1141 17.78 14.38 16.36
N GLU A 1142 16.97 15.42 16.08
CA GLU A 1142 17.12 16.74 16.71
C GLU A 1142 16.75 16.67 18.20
N THR A 1143 17.77 16.47 19.03
CA THR A 1143 17.68 16.37 20.48
C THR A 1143 18.27 17.61 21.13
N ALA A 1144 17.66 18.07 22.22
CA ALA A 1144 18.19 19.17 23.00
C ALA A 1144 19.52 18.77 23.64
N GLY A 1145 20.61 19.46 23.29
CA GLY A 1145 21.96 19.19 23.80
C GLY A 1145 23.01 18.74 22.78
N ASP A 1146 22.68 18.68 21.48
CA ASP A 1146 23.67 18.37 20.44
C ASP A 1146 24.87 19.34 20.47
N ALA A 1147 26.08 18.82 20.68
CA ALA A 1147 27.33 19.58 20.76
C ALA A 1147 27.78 20.16 19.40
N GLY A 1148 27.15 19.72 18.30
CA GLY A 1148 27.52 20.09 16.93
C GLY A 1148 28.77 19.36 16.45
N ALA A 1149 29.25 19.74 15.26
CA ALA A 1149 30.44 19.14 14.65
C ALA A 1149 31.40 20.20 14.10
N SER A 1150 32.70 19.93 14.22
CA SER A 1150 33.77 20.79 13.72
C SER A 1150 34.61 20.08 12.66
N VAL A 1151 34.97 20.81 11.61
CA VAL A 1151 36.00 20.43 10.64
C VAL A 1151 37.28 21.17 11.02
N PHE A 1152 38.38 20.44 11.14
CA PHE A 1152 39.67 20.97 11.59
C PHE A 1152 40.71 21.01 10.47
N ALA A 1153 41.73 21.83 10.65
CA ALA A 1153 43.00 21.77 9.96
C ALA A 1153 44.08 21.29 10.94
N THR A 1154 44.91 20.33 10.51
CA THR A 1154 46.11 19.92 11.25
C THR A 1154 47.09 21.09 11.36
N LYS A 1155 47.98 21.06 12.36
CA LYS A 1155 49.03 22.10 12.52
C LYS A 1155 49.81 22.27 11.21
N PRO A 1156 49.88 23.47 10.62
CA PRO A 1156 50.48 23.62 9.29
C PRO A 1156 51.99 23.39 9.28
N TYR A 1157 52.46 22.69 8.25
CA TYR A 1157 53.87 22.64 7.90
C TYR A 1157 54.20 23.81 6.96
N VAL A 1158 55.24 24.58 7.28
CA VAL A 1158 55.80 25.61 6.41
C VAL A 1158 57.15 25.11 5.92
N ALA A 1159 57.27 24.91 4.61
CA ALA A 1159 58.51 24.43 4.01
C ALA A 1159 59.62 25.51 4.12
N PRO A 1160 60.90 25.11 4.28
CA PRO A 1160 62.02 26.05 4.24
C PRO A 1160 62.03 26.86 2.94
N LYS A 1161 62.59 28.08 2.96
CA LYS A 1161 62.59 28.99 1.79
C LYS A 1161 63.15 28.28 0.55
N GLY A 1162 62.36 28.23 -0.52
CA GLY A 1162 62.71 27.57 -1.79
C GLY A 1162 62.27 26.10 -1.88
N TRP A 1163 61.89 25.48 -0.76
CA TRP A 1163 61.32 24.12 -0.73
C TRP A 1163 59.79 24.15 -0.81
N LYS A 1164 59.22 23.04 -1.30
CA LYS A 1164 57.77 22.81 -1.41
C LYS A 1164 57.45 21.34 -1.12
N VAL A 1165 56.35 21.09 -0.41
CA VAL A 1165 55.77 19.75 -0.24
C VAL A 1165 55.24 19.26 -1.58
N THR A 1166 55.53 18.01 -1.94
CA THR A 1166 55.06 17.35 -3.18
C THR A 1166 54.13 16.18 -2.92
N SER A 1167 54.32 15.46 -1.81
CA SER A 1167 53.44 14.35 -1.42
C SER A 1167 53.49 14.07 0.09
N ILE A 1168 52.51 13.34 0.60
CA ILE A 1168 52.46 12.78 1.94
C ILE A 1168 52.27 11.25 1.86
N THR A 1169 52.99 10.49 2.69
CA THR A 1169 52.87 9.03 2.80
C THR A 1169 52.47 8.64 4.22
N PHE A 1170 51.44 7.80 4.37
CA PHE A 1170 50.92 7.35 5.66
C PHE A 1170 51.57 6.01 6.08
N PRO A 1171 51.98 5.83 7.36
CA PRO A 1171 52.80 4.70 7.81
C PRO A 1171 52.00 3.44 8.18
N ALA A 1172 50.71 3.58 8.45
CA ALA A 1172 49.82 2.58 9.02
C ALA A 1172 48.38 2.87 8.56
N ASP A 1173 47.47 1.91 8.73
CA ASP A 1173 46.05 2.11 8.44
C ASP A 1173 45.48 3.23 9.33
N GLY A 1174 44.93 4.25 8.70
CA GLY A 1174 44.38 5.46 9.33
C GLY A 1174 43.03 5.20 10.00
N THR A 1175 42.99 4.29 10.97
CA THR A 1175 41.80 4.04 11.77
C THR A 1175 41.37 5.32 12.50
N GLY A 1176 40.11 5.73 12.31
CA GLY A 1176 39.54 6.91 12.95
C GLY A 1176 39.71 8.25 12.22
N GLN A 1177 40.49 8.39 11.14
CA GLN A 1177 40.71 9.69 10.46
C GLN A 1177 39.91 9.85 9.16
N ARG A 1178 39.29 11.03 8.98
CA ARG A 1178 38.61 11.44 7.72
C ARG A 1178 39.22 12.73 7.19
N ILE A 1179 39.89 12.64 6.05
CA ILE A 1179 40.52 13.78 5.36
C ILE A 1179 39.65 14.16 4.16
N PHE A 1180 39.08 15.37 4.17
CA PHE A 1180 38.28 15.87 3.05
C PHE A 1180 39.16 16.53 1.97
N ALA A 1181 40.18 17.27 2.39
CA ALA A 1181 40.99 18.08 1.50
C ALA A 1181 42.42 18.34 2.02
N VAL A 1182 43.29 18.81 1.12
CA VAL A 1182 44.59 19.42 1.46
C VAL A 1182 44.44 20.94 1.35
N ALA A 1183 45.03 21.68 2.30
CA ALA A 1183 45.17 23.13 2.25
C ALA A 1183 46.64 23.54 2.08
N GLY A 1184 46.90 24.64 1.35
CA GLY A 1184 48.26 25.13 1.05
C GLY A 1184 48.30 26.56 0.54
#